data_AF-A0A1Q2MER7-F1
#
_entry.id   AF-A0A1Q2MER7-F1
#
_cell.length_a   1.000
_cell.length_b   1.000
_cell.length_c   1.000
_cell.angle_alpha   90.00
_cell.angle_beta   90.00
_cell.angle_gamma   90.00
#
_symmetry.space_group_name_H-M   'P 1'
#
loop_
_entity.id
_entity.type
_entity.pdbx_description
1 polymer ?
#
loop_
_entity_poly.entity_id
_entity_poly.type
_entity_poly.pdbx_seq_one_letter_code
_entity_poly.pdbx_strand_id
1 'polypeptide(L)'
;MKNFFVIIMLAVSIPCLAIVNYWTNGDGDRDFNNGLNWLDVPADVVWTADDDFYIDSADPDSPILNGDLTGGDVRLGTIGVPADFTIAGGVSSFTTYQHGFAADSDTQFFLTGGDVTVSGYFTVGNQGEAYCEISGGSLYINRGQLAQNPGSTGSFLISGGSFTSETYFRTWDGTGTITATGGTITAASMAFGDGDVGANGTFSVSGTAEVNVSGSMLVGDEGYGVIDLSGGSISADTLTAAGQSNPESQGEINISGGSFDVTEFFTIGNSGTASANVSDGVLNVNRMMLAQSSTADAAFNLTGGEVNILGGYLTVGSSGLATLDISGGALNGNRLNIGVDEGGNGTVALSGGQLNIETYIEVGRDGTAKFSILGDAAGINSESCYFGPLSTTEMALNGSAGIGSGIQACGFNEGIALIYEGAVFDPYFMTGTDAAGQYLAAASSEPMTYYAAGVDPELEDPALITGDISDMLSTAAVSAGWSAEIVGAGSGTAIILTSPVAGTSQVWNSGADTLNSSATVDTAIVGDDAAASLAVTTGADAACTNLTIAAQGTSVADVSMDGGSVNVASTMVVGDEGNAALAMSGGTLSAGHLIAASGETSEAYIELSGSANLNVDGLLAIGENADMMVSGTTTAVNAKNLTAAEGSNMTFQLDSALGIGNGIVLSGNAVLEGTITPEFIGERPADGVYTLIRAEGSIYVGDSMDIDNVFVSYEVVEAGDYNELQVTFFTPESCEDVIATGFALVGDLNEDCEVNLQDVAVMSTKWLLCNDPDPNRPECDWQIK
;
A
#
# COMPACT_ATOMS: atom_id res chain seq x y z
N MET A 1 -6.67 118.03 -12.03
CA MET A 1 -8.02 117.82 -11.47
C MET A 1 -8.51 116.50 -12.04
N LYS A 2 -8.10 115.39 -11.42
CA LYS A 2 -8.75 114.64 -10.33
C LYS A 2 -9.73 113.59 -10.89
N ASN A 3 -9.30 112.34 -10.72
CA ASN A 3 -10.05 111.08 -10.78
C ASN A 3 -10.08 110.36 -12.14
N PHE A 4 -8.94 109.75 -12.47
CA PHE A 4 -8.82 108.66 -13.44
C PHE A 4 -7.72 107.72 -12.98
N PHE A 5 -7.99 106.89 -11.96
CA PHE A 5 -7.14 105.78 -11.50
C PHE A 5 -7.86 105.01 -10.38
N VAL A 6 -8.69 104.02 -10.73
CA VAL A 6 -8.94 102.76 -9.97
C VAL A 6 -9.60 101.75 -10.93
N ILE A 7 -8.80 101.20 -11.85
CA ILE A 7 -9.05 99.92 -12.53
C ILE A 7 -7.68 99.22 -12.50
N ILE A 8 -7.66 97.93 -12.15
CA ILE A 8 -6.49 97.04 -11.96
C ILE A 8 -5.91 97.02 -10.53
N MET A 9 -6.62 96.34 -9.62
CA MET A 9 -6.08 95.39 -8.60
C MET A 9 -7.22 94.98 -7.64
N LEU A 10 -8.08 94.06 -8.10
CA LEU A 10 -8.86 93.19 -7.20
C LEU A 10 -9.16 91.89 -7.94
N ALA A 11 -8.07 91.21 -8.30
CA ALA A 11 -8.06 89.78 -8.56
C ALA A 11 -7.34 89.14 -7.36
N VAL A 12 -7.77 87.95 -6.99
CA VAL A 12 -7.24 87.06 -5.94
C VAL A 12 -7.83 87.27 -4.54
N SER A 13 -8.95 86.59 -4.31
CA SER A 13 -9.27 85.73 -3.15
C SER A 13 -10.78 85.71 -2.86
N ILE A 14 -11.55 85.24 -3.84
CA ILE A 14 -12.84 84.60 -3.53
C ILE A 14 -12.46 83.14 -3.30
N PRO A 15 -12.60 82.56 -2.09
CA PRO A 15 -12.54 81.11 -1.98
C PRO A 15 -13.61 80.57 -2.91
N CYS A 16 -13.23 79.69 -3.85
CA CYS A 16 -14.19 78.82 -4.51
C CYS A 16 -14.98 78.13 -3.39
N LEU A 17 -16.14 78.69 -3.05
CA LEU A 17 -17.23 77.92 -2.50
C LEU A 17 -17.52 76.89 -3.58
N ALA A 18 -17.03 75.67 -3.36
CA ALA A 18 -17.62 74.52 -3.97
C ALA A 18 -19.11 74.61 -3.65
N ILE A 19 -19.90 75.05 -4.63
CA ILE A 19 -21.34 74.84 -4.58
C ILE A 19 -21.46 73.33 -4.74
N VAL A 20 -21.51 72.64 -3.60
CA VAL A 20 -22.08 71.31 -3.55
C VAL A 20 -23.55 71.54 -3.90
N ASN A 21 -23.92 71.26 -5.15
CA ASN A 21 -25.31 71.27 -5.56
C ASN A 21 -25.98 70.09 -4.88
N TYR A 22 -26.43 70.28 -3.65
CA TYR A 22 -27.39 69.37 -3.03
C TYR A 22 -28.71 69.53 -3.78
N TRP A 23 -29.02 68.59 -4.67
CA TRP A 23 -30.38 68.44 -5.16
C TRP A 23 -31.23 68.00 -3.97
N THR A 24 -32.01 68.95 -3.45
CA THR A 24 -33.16 68.66 -2.62
C THR A 24 -34.34 68.59 -3.58
N ASN A 25 -35.13 67.52 -3.54
CA ASN A 25 -36.40 67.53 -4.22
C ASN A 25 -37.27 68.68 -3.61
N GLY A 26 -38.36 69.07 -4.26
CA GLY A 26 -39.21 70.18 -3.81
C GLY A 26 -39.82 70.04 -2.41
N ASP A 27 -39.66 68.89 -1.75
CA ASP A 27 -40.25 68.55 -0.45
C ASP A 27 -39.23 68.59 0.70
N GLY A 28 -37.94 68.80 0.41
CA GLY A 28 -36.91 69.03 1.41
C GLY A 28 -36.39 67.77 2.11
N ASP A 29 -36.79 66.59 1.66
CA ASP A 29 -36.08 65.33 1.90
C ASP A 29 -35.07 65.04 0.78
N ARG A 30 -34.14 64.13 1.09
CA ARG A 30 -32.97 63.79 0.26
C ARG A 30 -33.18 62.48 -0.50
N ASP A 31 -34.42 62.10 -0.78
CA ASP A 31 -34.77 60.89 -1.52
C ASP A 31 -35.34 61.23 -2.91
N PHE A 32 -35.10 60.34 -3.88
CA PHE A 32 -35.70 60.39 -5.23
C PHE A 32 -37.17 59.94 -5.20
N ASN A 33 -37.92 60.31 -4.17
CA ASN A 33 -39.25 59.78 -3.92
C ASN A 33 -40.31 60.64 -4.63
N ASN A 34 -40.41 60.50 -5.95
CA ASN A 34 -41.55 61.02 -6.67
C ASN A 34 -42.07 59.99 -7.67
N GLY A 35 -43.09 59.23 -7.24
CA GLY A 35 -43.80 58.17 -7.99
C GLY A 35 -44.51 58.62 -9.28
N LEU A 36 -44.12 59.74 -9.89
CA LEU A 36 -44.64 60.22 -11.17
C LEU A 36 -43.59 60.51 -12.25
N ASN A 37 -42.27 60.39 -11.98
CA ASN A 37 -41.22 60.84 -12.91
C ASN A 37 -40.10 59.83 -13.24
N TRP A 38 -40.26 58.54 -12.96
CA TRP A 38 -39.22 57.55 -13.27
C TRP A 38 -39.09 57.18 -14.76
N LEU A 39 -39.97 57.69 -15.62
CA LEU A 39 -39.98 57.31 -17.04
C LEU A 39 -39.00 58.09 -17.94
N ASP A 40 -38.35 59.16 -17.45
CA ASP A 40 -37.41 59.95 -18.26
C ASP A 40 -36.38 60.64 -17.34
N VAL A 41 -35.41 59.89 -16.79
CA VAL A 41 -34.14 60.55 -16.44
C VAL A 41 -33.49 60.91 -17.77
N PRO A 42 -33.32 62.20 -18.09
CA PRO A 42 -32.77 62.61 -19.38
C PRO A 42 -31.38 61.99 -19.58
N ALA A 43 -31.12 61.42 -20.76
CA ALA A 43 -29.84 60.77 -21.10
C ALA A 43 -28.62 61.71 -21.02
N ASP A 44 -28.83 62.99 -20.75
CA ASP A 44 -27.85 64.06 -20.59
C ASP A 44 -27.55 64.45 -19.13
N VAL A 45 -28.11 63.75 -18.13
CA VAL A 45 -27.67 63.90 -16.72
C VAL A 45 -26.30 63.25 -16.55
N VAL A 46 -25.25 64.07 -16.61
CA VAL A 46 -23.86 63.66 -16.33
C VAL A 46 -23.67 63.66 -14.81
N TRP A 47 -23.71 62.47 -14.21
CA TRP A 47 -23.28 62.24 -12.84
C TRP A 47 -21.76 62.40 -12.75
N THR A 48 -21.30 63.16 -11.77
CA THR A 48 -19.87 63.32 -11.52
C THR A 48 -19.40 62.26 -10.53
N ALA A 49 -18.11 61.93 -10.55
CA ALA A 49 -17.53 60.93 -9.64
C ALA A 49 -17.66 61.29 -8.14
N ASP A 50 -18.00 62.54 -7.81
CA ASP A 50 -18.19 63.02 -6.43
C ASP A 50 -19.63 62.85 -5.91
N ASP A 51 -20.57 62.42 -6.76
CA ASP A 51 -21.97 62.28 -6.38
C ASP A 51 -22.22 60.90 -5.75
N ASP A 52 -22.63 60.89 -4.49
CA ASP A 52 -23.17 59.71 -3.79
C ASP A 52 -24.59 59.42 -4.27
N PHE A 53 -24.90 58.16 -4.53
CA PHE A 53 -26.22 57.70 -4.97
C PHE A 53 -26.91 56.91 -3.84
N TYR A 54 -27.88 57.55 -3.18
CA TYR A 54 -28.71 56.93 -2.15
C TYR A 54 -30.06 56.56 -2.74
N ILE A 55 -30.41 55.27 -2.71
CA ILE A 55 -31.76 54.81 -3.02
C ILE A 55 -32.38 54.32 -1.72
N ASP A 56 -33.30 55.12 -1.19
CA ASP A 56 -34.21 54.72 -0.13
C ASP A 56 -35.62 54.85 -0.70
N SER A 57 -36.20 53.75 -1.17
CA SER A 57 -37.57 53.74 -1.70
C SER A 57 -38.49 53.00 -0.74
N ALA A 58 -39.34 53.74 -0.01
CA ALA A 58 -40.47 53.12 0.71
C ALA A 58 -41.57 52.60 -0.23
N ASP A 59 -41.43 52.85 -1.54
CA ASP A 59 -42.36 52.44 -2.59
C ASP A 59 -41.90 51.10 -3.19
N PRO A 60 -42.79 50.10 -3.39
CA PRO A 60 -42.48 48.82 -4.06
C PRO A 60 -41.97 48.91 -5.52
N ASP A 61 -41.85 50.10 -6.09
CA ASP A 61 -41.37 50.27 -7.47
C ASP A 61 -39.84 50.10 -7.54
N SER A 62 -39.38 48.92 -7.94
CA SER A 62 -37.96 48.58 -8.13
C SER A 62 -37.35 49.35 -9.33
N PRO A 63 -36.45 50.34 -9.14
CA PRO A 63 -35.78 51.02 -10.25
C PRO A 63 -35.02 50.06 -11.17
N ILE A 64 -35.20 50.20 -12.49
CA ILE A 64 -34.50 49.44 -13.53
C ILE A 64 -33.59 50.39 -14.34
N LEU A 65 -32.28 50.15 -14.28
CA LEU A 65 -31.27 50.83 -15.09
C LEU A 65 -30.97 50.02 -16.36
N ASN A 66 -31.16 50.64 -17.52
CA ASN A 66 -30.87 50.04 -18.84
C ASN A 66 -29.70 50.70 -19.60
N GLY A 67 -29.08 51.73 -19.01
CA GLY A 67 -28.01 52.52 -19.62
C GLY A 67 -26.78 52.64 -18.73
N ASP A 68 -25.80 53.41 -19.18
CA ASP A 68 -24.55 53.59 -18.46
C ASP A 68 -24.76 54.47 -17.21
N LEU A 69 -24.12 54.09 -16.09
CA LEU A 69 -24.13 54.86 -14.86
C LEU A 69 -22.74 54.87 -14.23
N THR A 70 -22.08 56.03 -14.24
CA THR A 70 -20.82 56.24 -13.53
C THR A 70 -21.09 57.07 -12.29
N GLY A 71 -20.83 56.54 -11.09
CA GLY A 71 -21.10 57.22 -9.82
C GLY A 71 -20.09 56.90 -8.71
N GLY A 72 -20.20 57.63 -7.59
CA GLY A 72 -19.40 57.44 -6.38
C GLY A 72 -19.84 56.23 -5.56
N ASP A 73 -20.28 56.47 -4.32
CA ASP A 73 -20.82 55.45 -3.43
C ASP A 73 -22.31 55.19 -3.71
N VAL A 74 -22.71 53.93 -3.81
CA VAL A 74 -24.12 53.50 -3.83
C VAL A 74 -24.48 52.90 -2.47
N ARG A 75 -25.57 53.38 -1.86
CA ARG A 75 -26.12 52.79 -0.62
C ARG A 75 -27.62 52.54 -0.75
N LEU A 76 -28.04 51.31 -0.44
CA LEU A 76 -29.45 50.92 -0.36
C LEU A 76 -29.83 50.58 1.10
N GLY A 77 -31.03 51.01 1.50
CA GLY A 77 -31.63 50.65 2.80
C GLY A 77 -31.01 51.39 3.99
N THR A 78 -30.79 52.70 3.89
CA THR A 78 -30.13 53.49 4.94
C THR A 78 -31.05 53.80 6.13
N ILE A 79 -32.37 53.66 5.98
CA ILE A 79 -33.38 53.98 6.99
C ILE A 79 -34.22 52.77 7.44
N GLY A 80 -33.73 51.54 7.24
CA GLY A 80 -34.45 50.31 7.65
C GLY A 80 -35.71 50.04 6.81
N VAL A 81 -35.72 50.52 5.57
CA VAL A 81 -36.82 50.35 4.62
C VAL A 81 -36.35 49.42 3.51
N PRO A 82 -37.21 48.55 2.97
CA PRO A 82 -36.85 47.74 1.81
C PRO A 82 -36.46 48.58 0.61
N ALA A 83 -35.54 48.10 -0.22
CA ALA A 83 -35.15 48.79 -1.44
C ALA A 83 -34.64 47.81 -2.50
N ASP A 84 -35.19 47.88 -3.71
CA ASP A 84 -34.79 47.03 -4.82
C ASP A 84 -34.05 47.83 -5.88
N PHE A 85 -33.06 47.24 -6.54
CA PHE A 85 -32.34 47.89 -7.64
C PHE A 85 -31.99 46.88 -8.73
N THR A 86 -32.37 47.16 -9.98
CA THR A 86 -32.10 46.28 -11.12
C THR A 86 -31.20 46.99 -12.14
N ILE A 87 -30.15 46.31 -12.61
CA ILE A 87 -29.38 46.67 -13.80
C ILE A 87 -29.63 45.62 -14.88
N ALA A 88 -30.21 46.05 -15.99
CA ALA A 88 -30.60 45.17 -17.10
C ALA A 88 -29.74 45.36 -18.37
N GLY A 89 -28.90 46.39 -18.42
CA GLY A 89 -28.00 46.68 -19.53
C GLY A 89 -27.10 47.89 -19.27
N GLY A 90 -26.22 48.20 -20.24
CA GLY A 90 -25.26 49.32 -20.15
C GLY A 90 -23.95 48.96 -19.43
N VAL A 91 -23.10 49.97 -19.24
CA VAL A 91 -21.85 49.90 -18.48
C VAL A 91 -21.95 50.80 -17.26
N SER A 92 -21.92 50.23 -16.07
CA SER A 92 -21.98 50.95 -14.80
C SER A 92 -20.68 50.82 -14.02
N SER A 93 -20.25 51.90 -13.37
CA SER A 93 -19.06 51.90 -12.51
C SER A 93 -19.30 52.65 -11.21
N PHE A 94 -18.95 52.01 -10.10
CA PHE A 94 -19.10 52.54 -8.75
C PHE A 94 -17.75 52.50 -8.01
N THR A 95 -17.58 53.42 -7.05
CA THR A 95 -16.47 53.34 -6.10
C THR A 95 -16.77 52.31 -5.03
N THR A 96 -17.92 52.46 -4.37
CA THR A 96 -18.40 51.53 -3.35
C THR A 96 -19.86 51.21 -3.63
N TYR A 97 -20.27 49.98 -3.33
CA TYR A 97 -21.67 49.57 -3.42
C TYR A 97 -22.03 48.81 -2.14
N GLN A 98 -23.02 49.30 -1.39
CA GLN A 98 -23.48 48.67 -0.16
C GLN A 98 -25.00 48.58 -0.17
N HIS A 99 -25.54 47.43 0.16
CA HIS A 99 -26.97 47.30 0.43
C HIS A 99 -27.21 46.51 1.73
N GLY A 100 -28.41 46.62 2.28
CA GLY A 100 -28.68 46.24 3.66
C GLY A 100 -27.93 47.14 4.64
N PHE A 101 -27.84 48.45 4.36
CA PHE A 101 -26.91 49.35 5.06
C PHE A 101 -27.24 49.51 6.55
N ALA A 102 -28.52 49.65 6.90
CA ALA A 102 -29.00 49.77 8.27
C ALA A 102 -29.55 48.45 8.81
N ALA A 103 -29.55 48.29 10.14
CA ALA A 103 -30.32 47.22 10.78
C ALA A 103 -31.80 47.27 10.35
N ASP A 104 -32.44 46.11 10.27
CA ASP A 104 -33.83 45.92 9.83
C ASP A 104 -34.13 46.30 8.36
N SER A 105 -33.12 46.67 7.56
CA SER A 105 -33.31 46.84 6.11
C SER A 105 -33.42 45.48 5.41
N ASP A 106 -34.19 45.41 4.31
CA ASP A 106 -34.35 44.24 3.45
C ASP A 106 -34.22 44.69 1.98
N THR A 107 -33.02 44.58 1.42
CA THR A 107 -32.72 45.18 0.10
C THR A 107 -32.37 44.14 -0.95
N GLN A 108 -32.76 44.39 -2.19
CA GLN A 108 -32.51 43.46 -3.30
C GLN A 108 -31.74 44.15 -4.44
N PHE A 109 -30.78 43.43 -5.04
CA PHE A 109 -30.06 43.86 -6.22
C PHE A 109 -30.13 42.78 -7.30
N PHE A 110 -30.52 43.16 -8.51
CA PHE A 110 -30.61 42.26 -9.66
C PHE A 110 -29.72 42.74 -10.80
N LEU A 111 -28.83 41.87 -11.27
CA LEU A 111 -28.08 42.05 -12.51
C LEU A 111 -28.58 41.05 -13.55
N THR A 112 -29.42 41.52 -14.47
CA THR A 112 -29.98 40.69 -15.56
C THR A 112 -29.25 40.89 -16.88
N GLY A 113 -28.37 41.90 -16.98
CA GLY A 113 -27.57 42.23 -18.16
C GLY A 113 -26.67 43.45 -17.95
N GLY A 114 -25.77 43.73 -18.90
CA GLY A 114 -24.81 44.84 -18.81
C GLY A 114 -23.51 44.46 -18.07
N ASP A 115 -22.63 45.45 -17.90
CA ASP A 115 -21.34 45.32 -17.21
C ASP A 115 -21.29 46.28 -16.02
N VAL A 116 -21.03 45.77 -14.82
CA VAL A 116 -20.92 46.56 -13.59
C VAL A 116 -19.52 46.42 -13.03
N THR A 117 -18.87 47.53 -12.70
CA THR A 117 -17.55 47.56 -12.07
C THR A 117 -17.62 48.27 -10.73
N VAL A 118 -17.23 47.61 -9.64
CA VAL A 118 -17.09 48.21 -8.31
C VAL A 118 -15.63 48.20 -7.90
N SER A 119 -14.97 49.37 -7.96
CA SER A 119 -13.53 49.49 -7.74
C SER A 119 -13.10 49.35 -6.27
N GLY A 120 -14.04 49.49 -5.33
CA GLY A 120 -13.84 49.38 -3.88
C GLY A 120 -14.58 48.18 -3.29
N TYR A 121 -15.42 48.44 -2.28
CA TYR A 121 -16.18 47.40 -1.58
C TYR A 121 -17.56 47.18 -2.21
N PHE A 122 -17.90 45.93 -2.43
CA PHE A 122 -19.25 45.45 -2.71
C PHE A 122 -19.78 44.69 -1.50
N THR A 123 -20.74 45.26 -0.77
CA THR A 123 -21.26 44.68 0.47
C THR A 123 -22.72 44.27 0.33
N VAL A 124 -23.00 42.99 0.60
CA VAL A 124 -24.34 42.39 0.62
C VAL A 124 -24.75 42.09 2.05
N GLY A 125 -25.63 42.92 2.62
CA GLY A 125 -26.06 42.80 4.02
C GLY A 125 -25.01 43.40 4.94
N ASN A 126 -24.95 44.73 5.02
CA ASN A 126 -24.00 45.39 5.92
C ASN A 126 -24.45 45.22 7.39
N GLN A 127 -25.64 45.72 7.72
CA GLN A 127 -26.24 45.60 9.07
C GLN A 127 -27.63 44.93 9.03
N GLY A 128 -28.32 44.96 7.89
CA GLY A 128 -29.63 44.35 7.69
C GLY A 128 -29.57 43.06 6.86
N GLU A 129 -30.70 42.75 6.24
CA GLU A 129 -30.85 41.67 5.27
C GLU A 129 -30.65 42.24 3.86
N ALA A 130 -29.90 41.52 3.03
CA ALA A 130 -29.83 41.86 1.62
C ALA A 130 -29.65 40.65 0.71
N TYR A 131 -30.16 40.80 -0.51
CA TYR A 131 -30.15 39.80 -1.56
C TYR A 131 -29.55 40.39 -2.85
N CYS A 132 -28.66 39.64 -3.47
CA CYS A 132 -28.04 39.97 -4.75
C CYS A 132 -28.25 38.80 -5.72
N GLU A 133 -28.72 39.05 -6.94
CA GLU A 133 -28.87 38.05 -7.98
C GLU A 133 -28.18 38.47 -9.27
N ILE A 134 -27.38 37.56 -9.84
CA ILE A 134 -26.83 37.67 -11.18
C ILE A 134 -27.43 36.55 -12.04
N SER A 135 -28.35 36.94 -12.92
CA SER A 135 -28.93 36.03 -13.93
C SER A 135 -28.39 36.29 -15.34
N GLY A 136 -27.69 37.40 -15.55
CA GLY A 136 -26.99 37.76 -16.78
C GLY A 136 -25.98 38.90 -16.56
N GLY A 137 -25.27 39.31 -17.61
CA GLY A 137 -24.27 40.40 -17.52
C GLY A 137 -22.96 40.01 -16.82
N SER A 138 -22.16 41.01 -16.46
CA SER A 138 -20.86 40.86 -15.81
C SER A 138 -20.76 41.78 -14.59
N LEU A 139 -20.45 41.23 -13.41
CA LEU A 139 -20.12 42.00 -12.21
C LEU A 139 -18.64 41.84 -11.87
N TYR A 140 -17.87 42.91 -12.02
CA TYR A 140 -16.49 43.00 -11.54
C TYR A 140 -16.46 43.77 -10.23
N ILE A 141 -15.79 43.22 -9.22
CA ILE A 141 -15.53 43.90 -7.95
C ILE A 141 -14.06 43.77 -7.55
N ASN A 142 -13.55 44.74 -6.79
CA ASN A 142 -12.24 44.62 -6.17
C ASN A 142 -12.32 43.73 -4.91
N ARG A 143 -13.25 44.05 -3.99
CA ARG A 143 -13.47 43.31 -2.74
C ARG A 143 -14.95 43.14 -2.48
N GLY A 144 -15.36 41.94 -2.11
CA GLY A 144 -16.75 41.66 -1.77
C GLY A 144 -16.93 41.03 -0.39
N GLN A 145 -18.02 41.40 0.26
CA GLN A 145 -18.38 40.97 1.60
C GLN A 145 -19.88 40.67 1.67
N LEU A 146 -20.23 39.55 2.30
CA LEU A 146 -21.59 39.23 2.68
C LEU A 146 -21.71 39.28 4.20
N ALA A 147 -22.84 39.80 4.69
CA ALA A 147 -23.20 39.80 6.10
C ALA A 147 -22.08 40.41 6.96
N GLN A 148 -21.83 41.71 6.78
CA GLN A 148 -20.62 42.36 7.30
C GLN A 148 -20.60 42.39 8.84
N ASN A 149 -21.73 42.66 9.49
CA ASN A 149 -21.82 42.82 10.95
C ASN A 149 -22.59 41.67 11.62
N PRO A 150 -22.38 41.42 12.92
CA PRO A 150 -23.16 40.43 13.68
C PRO A 150 -24.66 40.66 13.55
N GLY A 151 -25.40 39.60 13.24
CA GLY A 151 -26.86 39.63 13.07
C GLY A 151 -27.36 40.09 11.69
N SER A 152 -26.47 40.55 10.81
CA SER A 152 -26.82 40.83 9.41
C SER A 152 -26.92 39.53 8.59
N THR A 153 -27.68 39.59 7.48
CA THR A 153 -27.81 38.47 6.53
C THR A 153 -27.51 38.96 5.12
N GLY A 154 -26.64 38.26 4.40
CA GLY A 154 -26.31 38.55 3.01
C GLY A 154 -26.53 37.31 2.15
N SER A 155 -27.31 37.43 1.08
CA SER A 155 -27.56 36.34 0.13
C SER A 155 -27.12 36.73 -1.27
N PHE A 156 -26.38 35.86 -1.95
CA PHE A 156 -25.86 36.09 -3.30
C PHE A 156 -26.15 34.88 -4.20
N LEU A 157 -27.00 35.07 -5.20
CA LEU A 157 -27.34 34.05 -6.20
C LEU A 157 -26.67 34.36 -7.54
N ILE A 158 -26.02 33.37 -8.14
CA ILE A 158 -25.64 33.38 -9.55
C ILE A 158 -26.30 32.21 -10.27
N SER A 159 -27.13 32.53 -11.26
CA SER A 159 -27.78 31.55 -12.14
C SER A 159 -27.36 31.69 -13.60
N GLY A 160 -26.62 32.74 -13.93
CA GLY A 160 -26.07 33.03 -15.25
C GLY A 160 -25.06 34.18 -15.18
N GLY A 161 -24.60 34.68 -16.33
CA GLY A 161 -23.64 35.79 -16.37
C GLY A 161 -22.25 35.43 -15.84
N SER A 162 -21.50 36.46 -15.42
CA SER A 162 -20.17 36.33 -14.83
C SER A 162 -19.97 37.23 -13.61
N PHE A 163 -19.25 36.73 -12.61
CA PHE A 163 -18.83 37.45 -11.42
C PHE A 163 -17.32 37.34 -11.26
N THR A 164 -16.63 38.47 -11.14
CA THR A 164 -15.18 38.53 -10.93
C THR A 164 -14.87 39.34 -9.68
N SER A 165 -14.09 38.76 -8.76
CA SER A 165 -13.54 39.46 -7.59
C SER A 165 -12.01 39.48 -7.63
N GLU A 166 -11.42 40.66 -7.74
CA GLU A 166 -9.96 40.84 -7.89
C GLU A 166 -9.17 40.44 -6.64
N THR A 167 -9.65 40.78 -5.44
CA THR A 167 -8.93 40.53 -4.18
C THR A 167 -9.54 39.38 -3.39
N TYR A 168 -10.80 39.52 -2.94
CA TYR A 168 -11.48 38.48 -2.15
C TYR A 168 -13.00 38.63 -2.19
N PHE A 169 -13.69 37.51 -1.99
CA PHE A 169 -15.12 37.46 -1.78
C PHE A 169 -15.46 36.56 -0.59
N ARG A 170 -16.01 37.14 0.49
CA ARG A 170 -16.17 36.41 1.76
C ARG A 170 -17.48 36.69 2.48
N THR A 171 -17.86 35.78 3.38
CA THR A 171 -18.86 36.04 4.42
C THR A 171 -18.13 36.47 5.69
N TRP A 172 -18.55 37.56 6.32
CA TRP A 172 -17.86 38.12 7.50
C TRP A 172 -18.61 37.77 8.79
N ASP A 173 -19.06 38.74 9.61
CA ASP A 173 -19.50 38.49 11.01
C ASP A 173 -20.95 38.01 11.13
N GLY A 174 -21.75 38.14 10.06
CA GLY A 174 -23.16 37.74 10.02
C GLY A 174 -23.39 36.37 9.40
N THR A 175 -24.58 36.19 8.81
CA THR A 175 -24.93 34.98 8.04
C THR A 175 -24.89 35.26 6.54
N GLY A 176 -23.85 34.77 5.86
CA GLY A 176 -23.69 34.90 4.43
C GLY A 176 -24.03 33.61 3.67
N THR A 177 -24.77 33.72 2.58
CA THR A 177 -25.09 32.59 1.70
C THR A 177 -24.77 32.94 0.25
N ILE A 178 -23.98 32.09 -0.41
CA ILE A 178 -23.69 32.18 -1.84
C ILE A 178 -24.24 30.92 -2.51
N THR A 179 -25.02 31.09 -3.56
CA THR A 179 -25.58 29.97 -4.35
C THR A 179 -25.23 30.15 -5.81
N ALA A 180 -24.61 29.14 -6.41
CA ALA A 180 -24.27 29.10 -7.83
C ALA A 180 -25.00 27.93 -8.50
N THR A 181 -25.92 28.22 -9.42
CA THR A 181 -26.66 27.22 -10.21
C THR A 181 -26.25 27.22 -11.68
N GLY A 182 -25.60 28.29 -12.12
CA GLY A 182 -25.05 28.51 -13.46
C GLY A 182 -24.08 29.70 -13.45
N GLY A 183 -23.64 30.13 -14.64
CA GLY A 183 -22.70 31.25 -14.78
C GLY A 183 -21.27 30.91 -14.36
N THR A 184 -20.41 31.94 -14.32
CA THR A 184 -19.00 31.83 -13.91
C THR A 184 -18.68 32.72 -12.73
N ILE A 185 -17.97 32.16 -11.72
CA ILE A 185 -17.36 32.90 -10.62
C ILE A 185 -15.85 32.82 -10.80
N THR A 186 -15.17 33.96 -10.84
CA THR A 186 -13.71 34.06 -10.76
C THR A 186 -13.33 34.89 -9.55
N ALA A 187 -12.50 34.37 -8.65
CA ALA A 187 -12.04 35.12 -7.48
C ALA A 187 -10.55 34.84 -7.20
N ALA A 188 -9.82 35.83 -6.69
CA ALA A 188 -8.47 35.55 -6.18
C ALA A 188 -8.50 34.75 -4.86
N SER A 189 -9.51 34.96 -4.03
CA SER A 189 -9.73 34.21 -2.79
C SER A 189 -11.21 34.23 -2.39
N MET A 190 -11.67 33.16 -1.73
CA MET A 190 -13.00 33.08 -1.12
C MET A 190 -12.90 32.59 0.32
N ALA A 191 -13.77 33.09 1.19
CA ALA A 191 -13.82 32.64 2.59
C ALA A 191 -15.26 32.61 3.12
N PHE A 192 -15.61 31.53 3.81
CA PHE A 192 -16.95 31.31 4.38
C PHE A 192 -16.80 31.11 5.88
N GLY A 193 -17.50 31.86 6.72
CA GLY A 193 -17.24 31.91 8.17
C GLY A 193 -15.87 32.51 8.53
N ASP A 194 -15.46 33.61 7.89
CA ASP A 194 -14.14 34.26 8.05
C ASP A 194 -14.08 35.32 9.17
N GLY A 195 -15.24 35.78 9.66
CA GLY A 195 -15.34 36.81 10.71
C GLY A 195 -15.22 36.26 12.14
N ASP A 196 -15.65 37.03 13.12
CA ASP A 196 -15.61 36.64 14.55
C ASP A 196 -16.33 35.30 14.83
N VAL A 197 -16.10 34.73 16.02
CA VAL A 197 -16.88 33.58 16.54
C VAL A 197 -18.38 33.87 16.43
N GLY A 198 -19.08 33.09 15.61
CA GLY A 198 -20.50 33.29 15.30
C GLY A 198 -20.79 33.72 13.86
N ALA A 199 -19.75 34.06 13.09
CA ALA A 199 -19.81 34.17 11.63
C ALA A 199 -20.31 32.85 11.01
N ASN A 200 -21.29 32.91 10.12
CA ASN A 200 -21.81 31.75 9.40
C ASN A 200 -21.73 31.99 7.89
N GLY A 201 -21.06 31.12 7.16
CA GLY A 201 -20.97 31.19 5.70
C GLY A 201 -21.39 29.89 5.04
N THR A 202 -22.25 29.96 4.03
CA THR A 202 -22.62 28.81 3.20
C THR A 202 -22.36 29.11 1.73
N PHE A 203 -21.71 28.18 1.04
CA PHE A 203 -21.49 28.24 -0.40
C PHE A 203 -21.99 26.98 -1.07
N SER A 204 -23.04 27.09 -1.88
CA SER A 204 -23.65 25.95 -2.57
C SER A 204 -23.46 26.06 -4.09
N VAL A 205 -22.94 25.01 -4.72
CA VAL A 205 -22.72 24.91 -6.16
C VAL A 205 -23.51 23.73 -6.72
N SER A 206 -24.26 23.99 -7.77
CA SER A 206 -25.12 23.01 -8.44
C SER A 206 -25.25 23.33 -9.94
N GLY A 207 -25.96 22.48 -10.68
CA GLY A 207 -26.24 22.71 -12.09
C GLY A 207 -24.95 22.70 -12.93
N THR A 208 -24.68 23.79 -13.63
CA THR A 208 -23.52 23.95 -14.53
C THR A 208 -22.64 25.15 -14.15
N ALA A 209 -22.70 25.60 -12.91
CA ALA A 209 -21.85 26.70 -12.45
C ALA A 209 -20.36 26.32 -12.53
N GLU A 210 -19.53 27.28 -12.90
CA GLU A 210 -18.07 27.14 -12.93
C GLU A 210 -17.45 28.16 -11.97
N VAL A 211 -16.66 27.67 -11.01
CA VAL A 211 -16.05 28.48 -9.95
C VAL A 211 -14.54 28.31 -10.01
N ASN A 212 -13.83 29.41 -10.26
CA ASN A 212 -12.38 29.44 -10.39
C ASN A 212 -11.77 30.37 -9.33
N VAL A 213 -11.06 29.79 -8.37
CA VAL A 213 -10.37 30.52 -7.31
C VAL A 213 -8.87 30.39 -7.46
N SER A 214 -8.18 31.44 -7.89
CA SER A 214 -6.73 31.40 -8.16
C SER A 214 -5.87 31.55 -6.89
N GLY A 215 -6.37 31.12 -5.76
CA GLY A 215 -5.75 31.32 -4.45
C GLY A 215 -6.43 30.47 -3.39
N SER A 216 -6.66 31.02 -2.20
CA SER A 216 -7.22 30.26 -1.08
C SER A 216 -8.75 30.31 -1.03
N MET A 217 -9.33 29.13 -0.82
CA MET A 217 -10.68 28.94 -0.31
C MET A 217 -10.62 28.55 1.18
N LEU A 218 -11.25 29.33 2.05
CA LEU A 218 -11.33 29.09 3.49
C LEU A 218 -12.77 28.74 3.90
N VAL A 219 -12.93 27.70 4.71
CA VAL A 219 -14.24 27.19 5.16
C VAL A 219 -14.23 27.09 6.69
N GLY A 220 -14.85 28.07 7.33
CA GLY A 220 -14.80 28.30 8.77
C GLY A 220 -13.40 28.69 9.21
N ASP A 221 -12.88 29.87 8.85
CA ASP A 221 -11.56 30.30 9.32
C ASP A 221 -11.59 30.62 10.83
N GLU A 222 -12.59 31.40 11.23
CA GLU A 222 -12.80 31.83 12.62
C GLU A 222 -14.20 31.45 13.15
N GLY A 223 -15.21 31.32 12.25
CA GLY A 223 -16.59 30.90 12.55
C GLY A 223 -16.97 29.54 11.96
N TYR A 224 -18.22 29.40 11.51
CA TYR A 224 -18.75 28.20 10.85
C TYR A 224 -18.88 28.42 9.33
N GLY A 225 -18.24 27.57 8.54
CA GLY A 225 -18.31 27.60 7.08
C GLY A 225 -18.81 26.27 6.51
N VAL A 226 -19.59 26.34 5.44
CA VAL A 226 -20.12 25.17 4.71
C VAL A 226 -19.90 25.36 3.21
N ILE A 227 -19.38 24.33 2.54
CA ILE A 227 -19.43 24.19 1.09
C ILE A 227 -20.30 22.98 0.74
N ASP A 228 -21.29 23.16 -0.14
CA ASP A 228 -22.10 22.08 -0.71
C ASP A 228 -21.94 22.03 -2.23
N LEU A 229 -21.36 20.97 -2.75
CA LEU A 229 -21.20 20.70 -4.18
C LEU A 229 -22.09 19.53 -4.61
N SER A 230 -23.09 19.81 -5.44
CA SER A 230 -24.02 18.79 -5.99
C SER A 230 -23.97 18.72 -7.53
N GLY A 231 -23.27 19.63 -8.18
CA GLY A 231 -23.08 19.73 -9.62
C GLY A 231 -22.17 20.92 -9.98
N GLY A 232 -21.82 21.09 -11.25
CA GLY A 232 -20.86 22.11 -11.68
C GLY A 232 -19.41 21.74 -11.38
N SER A 233 -18.53 22.74 -11.38
CA SER A 233 -17.10 22.57 -11.08
C SER A 233 -16.54 23.70 -10.21
N ILE A 234 -15.71 23.33 -9.23
CA ILE A 234 -14.91 24.25 -8.41
C ILE A 234 -13.43 23.93 -8.64
N SER A 235 -12.62 24.95 -8.93
CA SER A 235 -11.17 24.87 -8.95
C SER A 235 -10.59 25.87 -7.94
N ALA A 236 -9.65 25.43 -7.11
CA ALA A 236 -8.93 26.27 -6.16
C ALA A 236 -7.44 25.90 -6.11
N ASP A 237 -6.57 26.86 -5.79
CA ASP A 237 -5.17 26.51 -5.52
C ASP A 237 -5.04 25.81 -4.16
N THR A 238 -5.64 26.41 -3.12
CA THR A 238 -5.67 25.83 -1.78
C THR A 238 -7.08 25.83 -1.21
N LEU A 239 -7.40 24.81 -0.44
CA LEU A 239 -8.65 24.69 0.31
C LEU A 239 -8.33 24.33 1.76
N THR A 240 -8.85 25.12 2.70
CA THR A 240 -8.67 24.87 4.14
C THR A 240 -10.02 24.92 4.85
N ALA A 241 -10.39 23.85 5.54
CA ALA A 241 -11.57 23.78 6.41
C ALA A 241 -11.16 23.81 7.89
N ALA A 242 -11.87 24.59 8.72
CA ALA A 242 -11.49 24.97 10.08
C ALA A 242 -10.09 25.60 10.14
N GLY A 243 -10.02 26.87 9.73
CA GLY A 243 -8.81 27.59 9.37
C GLY A 243 -7.86 27.96 10.53
N GLN A 244 -6.98 28.94 10.29
CA GLN A 244 -5.64 28.94 10.91
C GLN A 244 -5.60 29.33 12.39
N SER A 245 -6.59 30.08 12.88
CA SER A 245 -6.37 30.93 14.06
C SER A 245 -7.18 30.53 15.28
N ASN A 246 -8.28 29.79 15.12
CA ASN A 246 -9.23 29.55 16.20
C ASN A 246 -9.56 28.05 16.37
N PRO A 247 -9.31 27.43 17.55
CA PRO A 247 -9.71 26.06 17.81
C PRO A 247 -11.25 25.85 17.85
N GLU A 248 -12.04 26.92 17.99
CA GLU A 248 -13.50 26.86 17.91
C GLU A 248 -14.05 26.95 16.48
N SER A 249 -13.18 27.19 15.48
CA SER A 249 -13.58 27.25 14.07
C SER A 249 -14.12 25.91 13.58
N GLN A 250 -15.12 25.97 12.69
CA GLN A 250 -15.81 24.80 12.17
C GLN A 250 -15.96 24.86 10.65
N GLY A 251 -15.47 23.84 9.94
CA GLY A 251 -15.59 23.76 8.48
C GLY A 251 -16.29 22.49 8.02
N GLU A 252 -17.24 22.61 7.11
CA GLU A 252 -17.93 21.46 6.52
C GLU A 252 -17.89 21.52 5.00
N ILE A 253 -17.51 20.41 4.36
CA ILE A 253 -17.47 20.29 2.90
C ILE A 253 -18.25 19.05 2.48
N ASN A 254 -19.28 19.22 1.68
CA ASN A 254 -20.13 18.14 1.19
C ASN A 254 -20.04 18.05 -0.33
N ILE A 255 -19.63 16.89 -0.85
CA ILE A 255 -19.55 16.60 -2.29
C ILE A 255 -20.49 15.43 -2.60
N SER A 256 -21.53 15.73 -3.35
CA SER A 256 -22.59 14.80 -3.77
C SER A 256 -22.78 14.77 -5.29
N GLY A 257 -21.83 15.34 -6.03
CA GLY A 257 -21.80 15.44 -7.49
C GLY A 257 -20.75 16.46 -7.93
N GLY A 258 -20.63 16.70 -9.25
CA GLY A 258 -19.70 17.70 -9.80
C GLY A 258 -18.21 17.31 -9.74
N SER A 259 -17.34 18.29 -9.98
CA SER A 259 -15.88 18.18 -9.86
C SER A 259 -15.33 19.24 -8.92
N PHE A 260 -14.44 18.86 -8.01
CA PHE A 260 -13.67 19.79 -7.17
C PHE A 260 -12.17 19.53 -7.37
N ASP A 261 -11.47 20.48 -7.97
CA ASP A 261 -10.04 20.43 -8.23
C ASP A 261 -9.27 21.36 -7.27
N VAL A 262 -8.36 20.80 -6.47
CA VAL A 262 -7.47 21.55 -5.55
C VAL A 262 -6.02 21.31 -5.94
N THR A 263 -5.37 22.32 -6.53
CA THR A 263 -4.10 22.13 -7.25
C THR A 263 -2.87 22.05 -6.33
N GLU A 264 -2.92 22.59 -5.11
CA GLU A 264 -1.79 22.58 -4.17
C GLU A 264 -2.03 21.79 -2.89
N PHE A 265 -2.96 22.25 -2.04
CA PHE A 265 -3.21 21.69 -0.71
C PHE A 265 -4.70 21.70 -0.35
N PHE A 266 -5.18 20.56 0.12
CA PHE A 266 -6.45 20.44 0.80
C PHE A 266 -6.24 20.06 2.27
N THR A 267 -6.51 21.00 3.18
CA THR A 267 -6.39 20.79 4.62
C THR A 267 -7.77 20.74 5.27
N ILE A 268 -8.01 19.70 6.07
CA ILE A 268 -9.24 19.53 6.86
C ILE A 268 -8.82 19.53 8.32
N GLY A 269 -9.27 20.52 9.08
CA GLY A 269 -8.86 20.71 10.46
C GLY A 269 -7.44 21.25 10.50
N ASN A 270 -7.26 22.54 10.23
CA ASN A 270 -5.94 23.15 10.44
C ASN A 270 -5.71 23.40 11.93
N SER A 271 -6.64 24.08 12.60
CA SER A 271 -6.59 24.35 14.06
C SER A 271 -7.89 24.00 14.80
N GLY A 272 -9.04 23.97 14.10
CA GLY A 272 -10.37 23.67 14.66
C GLY A 272 -10.96 22.32 14.21
N THR A 273 -12.29 22.22 14.23
CA THR A 273 -13.02 20.99 13.86
C THR A 273 -13.53 21.05 12.42
N ALA A 274 -13.13 20.12 11.56
CA ALA A 274 -13.64 20.09 10.19
C ALA A 274 -14.08 18.71 9.74
N SER A 275 -15.05 18.68 8.83
CA SER A 275 -15.46 17.47 8.13
C SER A 275 -15.55 17.66 6.63
N ALA A 276 -15.21 16.61 5.89
CA ALA A 276 -15.45 16.51 4.46
C ALA A 276 -16.16 15.19 4.13
N ASN A 277 -17.26 15.27 3.39
CA ASN A 277 -18.10 14.13 3.03
C ASN A 277 -18.16 14.02 1.51
N VAL A 278 -17.73 12.89 0.95
CA VAL A 278 -17.81 12.58 -0.48
C VAL A 278 -18.73 11.38 -0.67
N SER A 279 -19.84 11.60 -1.37
CA SER A 279 -20.88 10.59 -1.62
C SER A 279 -21.09 10.30 -3.11
N ASP A 280 -20.72 11.25 -3.98
CA ASP A 280 -20.64 11.12 -5.43
C ASP A 280 -19.73 12.24 -5.97
N GLY A 281 -19.49 12.29 -7.29
CA GLY A 281 -18.64 13.28 -7.93
C GLY A 281 -17.15 12.91 -7.89
N VAL A 282 -16.32 13.88 -8.27
CA VAL A 282 -14.85 13.73 -8.34
C VAL A 282 -14.18 14.83 -7.52
N LEU A 283 -13.28 14.43 -6.62
CA LEU A 283 -12.38 15.32 -5.88
C LEU A 283 -10.94 15.03 -6.30
N ASN A 284 -10.32 15.94 -7.04
CA ASN A 284 -8.91 15.85 -7.39
C ASN A 284 -8.11 16.81 -6.51
N VAL A 285 -7.12 16.29 -5.80
CA VAL A 285 -6.27 17.09 -4.92
C VAL A 285 -4.81 16.73 -5.15
N ASN A 286 -3.90 17.68 -5.01
CA ASN A 286 -2.48 17.37 -5.08
C ASN A 286 -1.95 16.76 -3.77
N ARG A 287 -2.26 17.39 -2.63
CA ARG A 287 -1.95 16.91 -1.28
C ARG A 287 -3.15 17.09 -0.38
N MET A 288 -3.38 16.12 0.51
CA MET A 288 -4.46 16.17 1.48
C MET A 288 -3.91 15.95 2.89
N MET A 289 -4.30 16.81 3.83
CA MET A 289 -3.89 16.74 5.23
C MET A 289 -5.10 16.84 6.15
N LEU A 290 -5.24 15.88 7.05
CA LEU A 290 -6.29 15.85 8.06
C LEU A 290 -5.65 16.07 9.44
N ALA A 291 -6.18 17.05 10.16
CA ALA A 291 -5.73 17.46 11.49
C ALA A 291 -4.25 17.88 11.52
N GLN A 292 -3.96 19.02 10.90
CA GLN A 292 -2.59 19.54 10.73
C GLN A 292 -1.96 20.00 12.05
N SER A 293 -2.74 20.63 12.95
CA SER A 293 -2.26 21.07 14.27
C SER A 293 -2.76 20.18 15.40
N SER A 294 -2.12 20.26 16.57
CA SER A 294 -2.44 19.42 17.74
C SER A 294 -3.81 19.66 18.38
N THR A 295 -4.47 20.77 18.08
CA THR A 295 -5.84 21.05 18.53
C THR A 295 -6.90 20.70 17.49
N ALA A 296 -6.48 20.31 16.28
CA ALA A 296 -7.41 20.05 15.19
C ALA A 296 -8.10 18.68 15.34
N ASP A 297 -9.36 18.65 14.93
CA ASP A 297 -10.19 17.45 14.82
C ASP A 297 -10.75 17.37 13.40
N ALA A 298 -10.39 16.33 12.65
CA ALA A 298 -10.70 16.21 11.23
C ALA A 298 -11.42 14.90 10.93
N ALA A 299 -12.52 14.96 10.19
CA ALA A 299 -13.21 13.79 9.66
C ALA A 299 -13.29 13.84 8.14
N PHE A 300 -12.92 12.76 7.46
CA PHE A 300 -13.14 12.57 6.03
C PHE A 300 -13.94 11.30 5.81
N ASN A 301 -15.12 11.41 5.20
CA ASN A 301 -16.01 10.29 4.94
C ASN A 301 -16.16 10.08 3.43
N LEU A 302 -15.74 8.92 2.93
CA LEU A 302 -15.90 8.49 1.55
C LEU A 302 -16.95 7.36 1.47
N THR A 303 -18.15 7.73 1.05
CA THR A 303 -19.30 6.81 0.93
C THR A 303 -19.61 6.46 -0.53
N GLY A 304 -19.07 7.20 -1.48
CA GLY A 304 -19.21 7.03 -2.94
C GLY A 304 -18.29 7.99 -3.70
N GLY A 305 -18.44 8.10 -5.02
CA GLY A 305 -17.59 8.98 -5.84
C GLY A 305 -16.12 8.55 -5.97
N GLU A 306 -15.28 9.48 -6.42
CA GLU A 306 -13.85 9.27 -6.66
C GLU A 306 -13.01 10.40 -6.03
N VAL A 307 -11.98 10.01 -5.27
CA VAL A 307 -11.00 10.93 -4.67
C VAL A 307 -9.62 10.59 -5.21
N ASN A 308 -8.96 11.55 -5.86
CA ASN A 308 -7.67 11.37 -6.51
C ASN A 308 -6.60 12.28 -5.89
N ILE A 309 -5.58 11.69 -5.27
CA ILE A 309 -4.39 12.38 -4.76
C ILE A 309 -3.30 12.35 -5.85
N LEU A 310 -3.29 13.37 -6.71
CA LEU A 310 -2.62 13.34 -8.03
C LEU A 310 -1.09 13.44 -8.01
N GLY A 311 -0.50 14.09 -7.00
CA GLY A 311 0.95 14.38 -7.03
C GLY A 311 1.67 14.29 -5.68
N GLY A 312 0.94 14.10 -4.60
CA GLY A 312 1.45 14.17 -3.24
C GLY A 312 1.11 12.97 -2.39
N TYR A 313 0.78 13.27 -1.14
CA TYR A 313 0.44 12.29 -0.11
C TYR A 313 -0.86 12.70 0.57
N LEU A 314 -1.53 11.70 1.13
CA LEU A 314 -2.60 11.85 2.09
C LEU A 314 -2.04 11.60 3.48
N THR A 315 -2.18 12.56 4.38
CA THR A 315 -1.84 12.41 5.80
C THR A 315 -3.10 12.42 6.65
N VAL A 316 -3.31 11.36 7.43
CA VAL A 316 -4.41 11.22 8.39
C VAL A 316 -3.84 11.36 9.79
N GLY A 317 -4.08 12.51 10.43
CA GLY A 317 -3.62 12.78 11.79
C GLY A 317 -2.16 13.19 11.76
N SER A 318 -1.87 14.37 11.20
CA SER A 318 -0.49 14.90 11.16
C SER A 318 -0.02 15.17 12.58
N SER A 319 -0.70 16.07 13.29
CA SER A 319 -0.41 16.40 14.69
C SER A 319 -1.67 16.38 15.58
N GLY A 320 -2.87 16.41 15.01
CA GLY A 320 -4.15 16.36 15.73
C GLY A 320 -4.89 15.03 15.58
N LEU A 321 -6.19 15.03 15.90
CA LEU A 321 -7.07 13.88 15.77
C LEU A 321 -7.68 13.85 14.37
N ALA A 322 -7.48 12.77 13.61
CA ALA A 322 -8.11 12.60 12.31
C ALA A 322 -8.73 11.23 12.13
N THR A 323 -9.89 11.21 11.48
CA THR A 323 -10.55 9.99 11.01
C THR A 323 -10.77 10.06 9.50
N LEU A 324 -10.39 8.99 8.81
CA LEU A 324 -10.73 8.72 7.41
C LEU A 324 -11.57 7.44 7.38
N ASP A 325 -12.85 7.57 7.05
CA ASP A 325 -13.78 6.44 6.90
C ASP A 325 -14.11 6.24 5.42
N ILE A 326 -13.82 5.05 4.90
CA ILE A 326 -14.08 4.64 3.52
C ILE A 326 -15.07 3.48 3.57
N SER A 327 -16.34 3.78 3.31
CA SER A 327 -17.44 2.80 3.26
C SER A 327 -17.95 2.56 1.83
N GLY A 328 -17.49 3.36 0.86
CA GLY A 328 -17.76 3.20 -0.57
C GLY A 328 -16.79 4.02 -1.43
N GLY A 329 -17.08 4.15 -2.73
CA GLY A 329 -16.26 4.95 -3.65
C GLY A 329 -14.86 4.39 -3.92
N ALA A 330 -13.99 5.24 -4.46
CA ALA A 330 -12.58 4.94 -4.68
C ALA A 330 -11.69 6.09 -4.22
N LEU A 331 -10.70 5.78 -3.38
CA LEU A 331 -9.61 6.68 -3.01
C LEU A 331 -8.35 6.20 -3.72
N ASN A 332 -7.84 7.01 -4.66
CA ASN A 332 -6.62 6.76 -5.40
C ASN A 332 -5.55 7.74 -4.95
N GLY A 333 -4.35 7.27 -4.65
CA GLY A 333 -3.23 8.16 -4.29
C GLY A 333 -1.88 7.48 -4.39
N ASN A 334 -0.81 8.25 -4.25
CA ASN A 334 0.54 7.69 -4.29
C ASN A 334 1.01 7.18 -2.92
N ARG A 335 0.70 7.91 -1.85
CA ARG A 335 1.10 7.59 -0.47
C ARG A 335 0.01 7.94 0.53
N LEU A 336 -0.14 7.08 1.54
CA LEU A 336 -1.00 7.30 2.70
C LEU A 336 -0.16 7.21 3.97
N ASN A 337 -0.14 8.27 4.77
CA ASN A 337 0.51 8.29 6.07
C ASN A 337 -0.54 8.47 7.17
N ILE A 338 -0.46 7.70 8.24
CA ILE A 338 -1.42 7.69 9.34
C ILE A 338 -0.66 7.94 10.64
N GLY A 339 -1.04 8.94 11.45
CA GLY A 339 -0.37 9.23 12.73
C GLY A 339 1.11 9.59 12.54
N VAL A 340 1.37 10.73 11.89
CA VAL A 340 2.70 11.04 11.33
C VAL A 340 3.66 11.66 12.33
N ASP A 341 3.24 12.72 13.02
CA ASP A 341 4.09 13.47 13.94
C ASP A 341 3.78 13.11 15.41
N GLU A 342 4.66 13.50 16.34
CA GLU A 342 4.44 13.33 17.78
C GLU A 342 3.11 14.00 18.20
N GLY A 343 2.21 13.21 18.79
CA GLY A 343 0.86 13.65 19.18
C GLY A 343 -0.21 13.52 18.09
N GLY A 344 0.17 13.25 16.83
CA GLY A 344 -0.76 12.93 15.76
C GLY A 344 -1.50 11.62 16.03
N ASN A 345 -2.83 11.65 15.91
CA ASN A 345 -3.71 10.50 16.12
C ASN A 345 -4.54 10.25 14.85
N GLY A 346 -4.05 9.37 13.98
CA GLY A 346 -4.73 9.02 12.74
C GLY A 346 -5.54 7.74 12.85
N THR A 347 -6.79 7.75 12.41
CA THR A 347 -7.61 6.54 12.25
C THR A 347 -8.07 6.42 10.81
N VAL A 348 -7.80 5.29 10.18
CA VAL A 348 -8.34 4.92 8.86
C VAL A 348 -9.20 3.68 9.03
N ALA A 349 -10.46 3.75 8.60
CA ALA A 349 -11.38 2.63 8.57
C ALA A 349 -11.83 2.39 7.12
N LEU A 350 -11.67 1.15 6.64
CA LEU A 350 -12.10 0.74 5.31
C LEU A 350 -13.16 -0.35 5.46
N SER A 351 -14.43 0.03 5.38
CA SER A 351 -15.57 -0.90 5.48
C SER A 351 -16.21 -1.28 4.15
N GLY A 352 -15.86 -0.55 3.08
CA GLY A 352 -16.26 -0.81 1.70
C GLY A 352 -15.44 0.03 0.72
N GLY A 353 -15.80 0.05 -0.57
CA GLY A 353 -15.07 0.85 -1.56
C GLY A 353 -13.68 0.32 -1.92
N GLN A 354 -12.84 1.18 -2.48
CA GLN A 354 -11.47 0.85 -2.90
C GLN A 354 -10.47 1.87 -2.35
N LEU A 355 -9.38 1.38 -1.76
CA LEU A 355 -8.21 2.14 -1.36
C LEU A 355 -7.02 1.73 -2.24
N ASN A 356 -6.70 2.55 -3.23
CA ASN A 356 -5.63 2.32 -4.20
C ASN A 356 -4.46 3.26 -3.92
N ILE A 357 -3.42 2.75 -3.27
CA ILE A 357 -2.20 3.49 -2.95
C ILE A 357 -1.07 2.95 -3.83
N GLU A 358 -0.44 3.79 -4.65
CA GLU A 358 0.57 3.32 -5.60
C GLU A 358 1.83 2.83 -4.89
N THR A 359 2.40 3.63 -3.98
CA THR A 359 3.74 3.37 -3.43
C THR A 359 3.69 2.69 -2.07
N TYR A 360 3.16 3.36 -1.04
CA TYR A 360 3.08 2.76 0.29
C TYR A 360 2.04 3.39 1.22
N ILE A 361 1.62 2.58 2.19
CA ILE A 361 0.90 3.00 3.39
C ILE A 361 1.90 3.01 4.56
N GLU A 362 2.05 4.13 5.26
CA GLU A 362 2.86 4.27 6.47
C GLU A 362 1.96 4.51 7.69
N VAL A 363 2.05 3.64 8.69
CA VAL A 363 1.16 3.62 9.86
C VAL A 363 1.96 3.88 11.14
N GLY A 364 1.74 5.04 11.74
CA GLY A 364 2.27 5.47 13.03
C GLY A 364 3.78 5.68 13.04
N ARG A 365 4.27 6.62 12.21
CA ARG A 365 5.70 6.96 12.11
C ARG A 365 6.23 7.48 13.45
N ASP A 366 5.69 8.61 13.91
CA ASP A 366 6.00 9.22 15.20
C ASP A 366 4.76 9.40 16.10
N GLY A 367 3.55 9.17 15.57
CA GLY A 367 2.27 9.33 16.26
C GLY A 367 1.51 8.02 16.50
N THR A 368 0.28 8.14 17.00
CA THR A 368 -0.65 7.00 17.15
C THR A 368 -1.45 6.82 15.87
N ALA A 369 -1.54 5.58 15.39
CA ALA A 369 -2.24 5.26 14.16
C ALA A 369 -3.08 4.00 14.32
N LYS A 370 -4.31 4.03 13.83
CA LYS A 370 -5.21 2.88 13.71
C LYS A 370 -5.59 2.69 12.25
N PHE A 371 -5.45 1.47 11.72
CA PHE A 371 -5.84 1.14 10.36
C PHE A 371 -6.66 -0.14 10.32
N SER A 372 -7.97 -0.02 10.15
CA SER A 372 -8.92 -1.14 10.25
C SER A 372 -9.63 -1.41 8.93
N ILE A 373 -9.85 -2.69 8.61
CA ILE A 373 -10.47 -3.15 7.36
C ILE A 373 -11.66 -4.04 7.73
N LEU A 374 -12.85 -3.47 7.62
CA LEU A 374 -14.08 -3.95 8.23
C LEU A 374 -15.13 -4.28 7.17
N GLY A 375 -14.97 -5.36 6.40
CA GLY A 375 -16.04 -5.83 5.51
C GLY A 375 -15.57 -6.53 4.23
N ASP A 376 -16.42 -7.41 3.70
CA ASP A 376 -16.13 -8.25 2.54
C ASP A 376 -15.97 -7.46 1.23
N ALA A 377 -16.47 -6.22 1.15
CA ALA A 377 -16.49 -5.39 -0.05
C ALA A 377 -15.34 -4.35 -0.11
N ALA A 378 -14.47 -4.33 0.90
CA ALA A 378 -13.29 -3.47 0.93
C ALA A 378 -12.18 -4.05 0.03
N GLY A 379 -11.63 -3.23 -0.87
CA GLY A 379 -10.43 -3.56 -1.65
C GLY A 379 -9.27 -2.65 -1.30
N ILE A 380 -8.08 -3.23 -1.09
CA ILE A 380 -6.83 -2.48 -0.93
C ILE A 380 -5.86 -2.94 -2.00
N ASN A 381 -5.28 -1.96 -2.69
CA ASN A 381 -4.14 -2.15 -3.57
C ASN A 381 -3.03 -1.20 -3.09
N SER A 382 -1.93 -1.75 -2.58
CA SER A 382 -0.73 -0.99 -2.19
C SER A 382 0.52 -1.78 -2.50
N GLU A 383 1.56 -1.18 -3.08
CA GLU A 383 2.86 -1.88 -3.30
C GLU A 383 3.50 -2.31 -1.97
N SER A 384 3.42 -1.47 -0.93
CA SER A 384 4.02 -1.75 0.38
C SER A 384 3.20 -1.17 1.54
N CYS A 385 3.40 -1.71 2.74
CA CYS A 385 2.84 -1.17 3.97
C CYS A 385 3.88 -1.23 5.10
N TYR A 386 4.11 -0.09 5.77
CA TYR A 386 5.11 0.07 6.82
C TYR A 386 4.45 0.44 8.14
N PHE A 387 4.83 -0.23 9.21
CA PHE A 387 4.40 0.09 10.57
C PHE A 387 5.55 0.72 11.35
N GLY A 388 5.38 1.97 11.76
CA GLY A 388 6.38 2.69 12.54
C GLY A 388 6.50 2.16 13.97
N PRO A 389 7.64 2.39 14.62
CA PRO A 389 7.99 1.79 15.92
C PRO A 389 7.12 2.31 17.08
N LEU A 390 6.46 3.45 16.93
CA LEU A 390 5.61 4.05 17.97
C LEU A 390 4.11 3.84 17.72
N SER A 391 3.77 3.05 16.70
CA SER A 391 2.38 2.80 16.33
C SER A 391 1.71 1.84 17.31
N THR A 392 0.64 2.27 17.99
CA THR A 392 -0.36 1.33 18.53
C THR A 392 -1.27 0.89 17.38
N THR A 393 -0.68 0.15 16.45
CA THR A 393 -1.39 -0.32 15.27
C THR A 393 -2.38 -1.40 15.67
N GLU A 394 -3.66 -1.17 15.35
CA GLU A 394 -4.69 -2.22 15.33
C GLU A 394 -5.10 -2.44 13.88
N MET A 395 -4.49 -3.44 13.23
CA MET A 395 -5.01 -3.98 11.98
C MET A 395 -6.03 -5.06 12.30
N ALA A 396 -7.31 -4.74 12.10
CA ALA A 396 -8.40 -5.70 12.14
C ALA A 396 -8.80 -6.02 10.70
N LEU A 397 -8.52 -7.23 10.24
CA LEU A 397 -9.03 -7.77 8.97
C LEU A 397 -10.25 -8.62 9.30
N ASN A 398 -11.44 -8.16 8.95
CA ASN A 398 -12.68 -8.91 9.19
C ASN A 398 -13.45 -9.09 7.87
N GLY A 399 -13.54 -10.33 7.40
CA GLY A 399 -14.28 -10.70 6.19
C GLY A 399 -13.43 -11.30 5.07
N SER A 400 -14.09 -11.69 3.97
CA SER A 400 -13.47 -12.20 2.73
C SER A 400 -12.91 -11.10 1.84
N ALA A 401 -12.50 -9.96 2.43
CA ALA A 401 -11.99 -8.81 1.71
C ALA A 401 -10.80 -9.26 0.84
N GLY A 402 -10.91 -9.03 -0.47
CA GLY A 402 -9.83 -9.33 -1.40
C GLY A 402 -8.69 -8.35 -1.17
N ILE A 403 -7.68 -8.75 -0.40
CA ILE A 403 -6.37 -8.10 -0.48
C ILE A 403 -5.88 -8.35 -1.89
N GLY A 404 -5.83 -7.29 -2.71
CA GLY A 404 -5.33 -7.42 -4.08
C GLY A 404 -3.92 -8.01 -4.07
N SER A 405 -3.53 -8.69 -5.14
CA SER A 405 -2.20 -9.30 -5.32
C SER A 405 -1.01 -8.31 -5.24
N GLY A 406 -1.26 -7.06 -4.87
CA GLY A 406 -0.30 -5.97 -4.81
C GLY A 406 0.38 -5.76 -3.44
N ILE A 407 -0.18 -6.21 -2.30
CA ILE A 407 0.43 -5.96 -0.97
C ILE A 407 1.65 -6.87 -0.74
N GLN A 408 2.76 -6.63 -1.45
CA GLN A 408 3.89 -7.56 -1.53
C GLN A 408 4.71 -7.67 -0.23
N ALA A 409 4.59 -6.73 0.72
CA ALA A 409 5.23 -6.84 2.03
C ALA A 409 4.62 -5.85 3.04
N CYS A 410 4.10 -6.37 4.15
CA CYS A 410 3.86 -5.59 5.37
C CYS A 410 5.06 -5.77 6.32
N GLY A 411 5.91 -4.74 6.42
CA GLY A 411 7.05 -4.77 7.35
C GLY A 411 6.62 -4.32 8.75
N PHE A 412 6.67 -5.23 9.72
CA PHE A 412 6.39 -4.93 11.13
C PHE A 412 7.70 -4.69 11.88
N ASN A 413 7.90 -3.47 12.40
CA ASN A 413 9.04 -3.21 13.28
C ASN A 413 8.71 -3.57 14.75
N GLU A 414 7.56 -3.15 15.32
CA GLU A 414 7.20 -3.44 16.73
C GLU A 414 5.66 -3.46 17.00
N GLY A 415 4.81 -3.68 15.98
CA GLY A 415 3.33 -3.59 16.10
C GLY A 415 2.62 -4.93 16.30
N ILE A 416 1.44 -4.91 16.94
CA ILE A 416 0.55 -6.08 17.09
C ILE A 416 -0.40 -6.15 15.89
N ALA A 417 -0.30 -7.20 15.07
CA ALA A 417 -1.32 -7.52 14.09
C ALA A 417 -2.36 -8.46 14.71
N LEU A 418 -3.64 -8.06 14.74
CA LEU A 418 -4.75 -8.90 15.21
C LEU A 418 -5.52 -9.45 14.01
N ILE A 419 -5.19 -10.68 13.59
CA ILE A 419 -5.89 -11.37 12.51
C ILE A 419 -7.10 -12.10 13.10
N TYR A 420 -8.32 -11.75 12.66
CA TYR A 420 -9.55 -12.43 13.06
C TYR A 420 -9.85 -13.62 12.12
N GLU A 421 -10.50 -14.68 12.65
CA GLU A 421 -10.87 -15.89 11.91
C GLU A 421 -11.68 -15.57 10.64
N GLY A 422 -11.21 -16.02 9.47
CA GLY A 422 -11.92 -15.91 8.18
C GLY A 422 -11.17 -15.17 7.06
N ALA A 423 -10.03 -14.55 7.35
CA ALA A 423 -9.17 -13.94 6.33
C ALA A 423 -8.50 -15.03 5.47
N VAL A 424 -8.68 -14.98 4.14
CA VAL A 424 -7.99 -15.86 3.19
C VAL A 424 -6.73 -15.15 2.73
N PHE A 425 -5.57 -15.61 3.21
CA PHE A 425 -4.27 -15.17 2.71
C PHE A 425 -3.81 -16.08 1.57
N ASP A 426 -3.18 -15.50 0.55
CA ASP A 426 -2.33 -16.26 -0.37
C ASP A 426 -1.05 -16.66 0.41
N PRO A 427 -0.74 -17.96 0.54
CA PRO A 427 0.33 -18.44 1.41
C PRO A 427 1.75 -17.97 1.06
N TYR A 428 1.95 -17.24 -0.05
CA TYR A 428 3.26 -16.68 -0.44
C TYR A 428 3.61 -15.31 0.19
N PHE A 429 2.81 -14.77 1.13
CA PHE A 429 2.84 -13.33 1.47
C PHE A 429 3.56 -12.88 2.75
N MET A 430 4.29 -13.73 3.49
CA MET A 430 5.03 -13.30 4.68
C MET A 430 6.51 -13.65 4.63
N THR A 431 7.28 -12.89 3.85
CA THR A 431 8.75 -13.00 3.82
C THR A 431 9.36 -11.61 3.89
N GLY A 432 9.34 -10.98 5.07
CA GLY A 432 10.03 -9.73 5.34
C GLY A 432 11.38 -9.99 6.00
N THR A 433 12.46 -9.51 5.39
CA THR A 433 13.80 -9.54 5.99
C THR A 433 14.09 -8.25 6.76
N ASP A 434 14.71 -8.33 7.93
CA ASP A 434 15.25 -7.16 8.64
C ASP A 434 16.45 -6.53 7.88
N ALA A 435 17.03 -5.45 8.42
CA ALA A 435 18.22 -4.80 7.87
C ALA A 435 19.48 -5.70 7.84
N ALA A 436 19.41 -6.90 8.43
CA ALA A 436 20.45 -7.92 8.42
C ALA A 436 20.12 -9.12 7.49
N GLY A 437 18.98 -9.10 6.77
CA GLY A 437 18.60 -10.15 5.84
C GLY A 437 17.90 -11.36 6.48
N GLN A 438 17.40 -11.27 7.72
CA GLN A 438 16.74 -12.40 8.39
C GLN A 438 15.22 -12.36 8.22
N TYR A 439 14.62 -13.46 7.75
CA TYR A 439 13.16 -13.64 7.67
C TYR A 439 12.54 -13.69 9.08
N LEU A 440 11.71 -12.70 9.44
CA LEU A 440 10.94 -12.73 10.67
C LEU A 440 9.70 -13.62 10.50
N ALA A 441 9.73 -14.85 11.04
CA ALA A 441 8.54 -15.38 11.68
C ALA A 441 8.33 -14.56 12.96
N ALA A 442 7.10 -14.09 13.22
CA ALA A 442 6.77 -13.24 14.36
C ALA A 442 7.06 -13.92 15.72
N ALA A 443 8.31 -13.85 16.18
CA ALA A 443 8.72 -14.20 17.52
C ALA A 443 9.01 -12.90 18.27
N SER A 444 7.99 -12.32 18.91
CA SER A 444 8.23 -11.28 19.92
C SER A 444 8.87 -11.92 21.15
N SER A 445 9.83 -11.20 21.76
CA SER A 445 10.48 -11.59 23.02
C SER A 445 9.58 -11.45 24.26
N GLU A 446 8.33 -10.98 24.08
CA GLU A 446 7.25 -10.91 25.06
C GLU A 446 6.14 -11.90 24.65
N PRO A 447 5.47 -12.57 25.61
CA PRO A 447 4.47 -13.61 25.30
C PRO A 447 3.28 -13.05 24.52
N MET A 448 3.10 -13.49 23.27
CA MET A 448 1.89 -13.24 22.50
C MET A 448 0.68 -13.86 23.22
N THR A 449 -0.28 -13.01 23.61
CA THR A 449 -1.53 -13.46 24.24
C THR A 449 -2.59 -13.63 23.16
N TYR A 450 -2.84 -14.87 22.75
CA TYR A 450 -3.99 -15.22 21.91
C TYR A 450 -5.28 -15.13 22.76
N TYR A 451 -6.19 -14.23 22.41
CA TYR A 451 -7.54 -14.22 22.96
C TYR A 451 -8.46 -15.04 22.06
N ALA A 452 -8.85 -16.23 22.52
CA ALA A 452 -9.93 -16.98 21.90
C ALA A 452 -11.26 -16.23 22.13
N ALA A 453 -11.95 -15.87 21.05
CA ALA A 453 -13.24 -15.19 21.13
C ALA A 453 -14.29 -16.09 21.79
N GLY A 454 -14.84 -15.64 22.92
CA GLY A 454 -15.93 -16.34 23.61
C GLY A 454 -16.10 -16.06 25.11
N VAL A 455 -15.22 -15.29 25.75
CA VAL A 455 -15.35 -14.96 27.18
C VAL A 455 -15.93 -13.56 27.37
N ASP A 456 -17.05 -13.53 28.08
CA ASP A 456 -17.80 -12.35 28.54
C ASP A 456 -16.88 -11.35 29.28
N PRO A 457 -16.84 -10.06 28.87
CA PRO A 457 -15.93 -9.07 29.45
C PRO A 457 -16.34 -8.55 30.85
N GLU A 458 -17.40 -9.06 31.49
CA GLU A 458 -17.85 -8.58 32.81
C GLU A 458 -17.25 -9.29 34.05
N LEU A 459 -16.20 -10.12 33.91
CA LEU A 459 -15.55 -10.73 35.08
C LEU A 459 -14.35 -9.90 35.58
N GLU A 460 -14.62 -9.10 36.61
CA GLU A 460 -13.60 -8.52 37.49
C GLU A 460 -12.78 -9.65 38.15
N ASP A 461 -11.47 -9.67 37.85
CA ASP A 461 -10.35 -10.34 38.54
C ASP A 461 -9.65 -11.48 37.73
N PRO A 462 -8.53 -11.20 37.03
CA PRO A 462 -7.76 -12.23 36.36
C PRO A 462 -6.88 -12.95 37.39
N ALA A 463 -7.35 -14.08 37.89
CA ALA A 463 -6.48 -15.07 38.50
C ALA A 463 -5.51 -15.61 37.42
N LEU A 464 -4.23 -15.36 37.64
CA LEU A 464 -3.10 -15.89 36.86
C LEU A 464 -3.27 -17.41 36.67
N ILE A 465 -3.68 -17.85 35.48
CA ILE A 465 -3.67 -19.28 35.12
C ILE A 465 -2.24 -19.63 34.71
N THR A 466 -1.43 -20.05 35.68
CA THR A 466 -0.22 -20.84 35.43
C THR A 466 -0.66 -22.29 35.27
N GLY A 467 -1.17 -22.64 34.08
CA GLY A 467 -1.57 -23.99 33.70
C GLY A 467 -0.59 -24.56 32.68
N ASP A 468 -0.20 -25.82 32.87
CA ASP A 468 0.67 -26.59 31.98
C ASP A 468 0.03 -26.70 30.58
N ILE A 469 0.83 -26.62 29.51
CA ILE A 469 0.36 -26.60 28.10
C ILE A 469 -0.55 -27.81 27.78
N SER A 470 -0.40 -28.91 28.53
CA SER A 470 -1.23 -30.10 28.44
C SER A 470 -2.72 -29.88 28.76
N ASP A 471 -3.06 -28.92 29.63
CA ASP A 471 -4.46 -28.62 29.99
C ASP A 471 -5.17 -27.76 28.93
N MET A 472 -4.44 -26.90 28.20
CA MET A 472 -5.00 -26.05 27.15
C MET A 472 -5.33 -26.83 25.87
N LEU A 473 -4.46 -27.77 25.47
CA LEU A 473 -4.66 -28.60 24.27
C LEU A 473 -5.78 -29.64 24.42
N SER A 474 -5.95 -30.22 25.62
CA SER A 474 -7.03 -31.17 25.88
C SER A 474 -8.43 -30.53 25.78
N THR A 475 -8.54 -29.26 26.17
CA THR A 475 -9.82 -28.54 26.19
C THR A 475 -10.24 -28.10 24.78
N ALA A 476 -9.28 -27.68 23.94
CA ALA A 476 -9.52 -27.32 22.54
C ALA A 476 -9.91 -28.54 21.67
N ALA A 477 -9.22 -29.68 21.80
CA ALA A 477 -9.48 -30.88 21.02
C ALA A 477 -10.86 -31.51 21.30
N VAL A 478 -11.30 -31.47 22.56
CA VAL A 478 -12.63 -32.00 22.97
C VAL A 478 -13.77 -31.13 22.43
N SER A 479 -13.55 -29.81 22.25
CA SER A 479 -14.57 -28.91 21.69
C SER A 479 -14.83 -29.16 20.19
N ALA A 480 -13.86 -29.72 19.45
CA ALA A 480 -13.97 -30.08 18.04
C ALA A 480 -14.40 -31.54 17.79
N GLY A 481 -14.67 -32.32 18.84
CA GLY A 481 -15.13 -33.72 18.75
C GLY A 481 -14.03 -34.78 18.59
N TRP A 482 -12.77 -34.43 18.86
CA TRP A 482 -11.63 -35.37 18.82
C TRP A 482 -11.45 -36.05 20.18
N SER A 483 -11.01 -37.32 20.19
CA SER A 483 -10.57 -37.98 21.42
C SER A 483 -9.06 -37.84 21.55
N ALA A 484 -8.60 -37.27 22.65
CA ALA A 484 -7.18 -37.23 23.01
C ALA A 484 -6.88 -38.36 24.02
N GLU A 485 -5.99 -39.28 23.67
CA GLU A 485 -5.42 -40.25 24.61
C GLU A 485 -3.97 -39.86 24.90
N ILE A 486 -3.68 -39.57 26.17
CA ILE A 486 -2.31 -39.37 26.65
C ILE A 486 -1.73 -40.74 26.99
N VAL A 487 -0.74 -41.17 26.22
CA VAL A 487 -0.08 -42.47 26.44
C VAL A 487 1.33 -42.24 26.94
N GLY A 488 1.53 -42.36 28.26
CA GLY A 488 2.86 -42.32 28.87
C GLY A 488 2.84 -42.15 30.39
N ALA A 489 3.57 -43.00 31.11
CA ALA A 489 3.90 -42.84 32.53
C ALA A 489 5.43 -42.67 32.63
N GLY A 490 5.94 -41.49 32.27
CA GLY A 490 7.36 -41.15 32.22
C GLY A 490 7.58 -39.70 31.81
N SER A 491 8.84 -39.26 31.70
CA SER A 491 9.25 -37.87 31.35
C SER A 491 8.99 -37.47 29.89
N GLY A 492 8.28 -38.29 29.12
CA GLY A 492 7.81 -38.00 27.77
C GLY A 492 6.30 -38.26 27.69
N THR A 493 5.55 -37.29 27.19
CA THR A 493 4.09 -37.37 27.05
C THR A 493 3.77 -37.41 25.56
N ALA A 494 3.31 -38.56 25.06
CA ALA A 494 2.77 -38.64 23.70
C ALA A 494 1.27 -38.35 23.74
N ILE A 495 0.81 -37.42 22.90
CA ILE A 495 -0.61 -37.11 22.73
C ILE A 495 -1.07 -37.76 21.43
N ILE A 496 -1.98 -38.72 21.55
CA ILE A 496 -2.64 -39.35 20.40
C ILE A 496 -3.96 -38.63 20.19
N LEU A 497 -4.08 -37.90 19.08
CA LEU A 497 -5.31 -37.25 18.67
C LEU A 497 -6.06 -38.14 17.67
N THR A 498 -7.21 -38.64 18.07
CA THR A 498 -8.09 -39.48 17.22
C THR A 498 -9.29 -38.67 16.75
N SER A 499 -9.43 -38.54 15.44
CA SER A 499 -10.57 -37.88 14.80
C SER A 499 -11.83 -38.77 14.86
N PRO A 500 -13.04 -38.18 14.94
CA PRO A 500 -14.30 -38.92 14.83
C PRO A 500 -14.61 -39.40 13.40
N VAL A 501 -13.87 -38.95 12.38
CA VAL A 501 -13.95 -39.46 11.01
C VAL A 501 -13.09 -40.72 10.92
N ALA A 502 -13.69 -41.86 10.55
CA ALA A 502 -13.00 -43.15 10.52
C ALA A 502 -11.75 -43.12 9.63
N GLY A 503 -10.56 -43.21 10.22
CA GLY A 503 -9.30 -43.43 9.51
C GLY A 503 -8.10 -42.63 10.06
N THR A 504 -8.29 -41.36 10.43
CA THR A 504 -7.17 -40.44 10.65
C THR A 504 -6.72 -40.37 12.10
N SER A 505 -5.46 -40.71 12.36
CA SER A 505 -4.76 -40.54 13.65
C SER A 505 -3.53 -39.67 13.43
N GLN A 506 -3.34 -38.65 14.27
CA GLN A 506 -2.11 -37.86 14.30
C GLN A 506 -1.37 -38.13 15.61
N VAL A 507 -0.05 -38.32 15.51
CA VAL A 507 0.84 -38.53 16.66
C VAL A 507 1.82 -37.36 16.70
N TRP A 508 1.79 -36.61 17.80
CA TRP A 508 2.81 -35.62 18.13
C TRP A 508 3.69 -36.16 19.25
N ASN A 509 5.00 -36.16 19.02
CA ASN A 509 6.00 -36.54 20.00
C ASN A 509 7.00 -35.39 20.17
N SER A 510 6.95 -34.72 21.32
CA SER A 510 7.78 -33.56 21.65
C SER A 510 8.97 -33.92 22.56
N GLY A 511 9.45 -35.17 22.51
CA GLY A 511 10.53 -35.65 23.38
C GLY A 511 11.46 -36.65 22.69
N ALA A 512 12.68 -36.76 23.20
CA ALA A 512 13.77 -37.61 22.69
C ALA A 512 13.54 -39.14 22.82
N ASP A 513 12.29 -39.59 22.93
CA ASP A 513 11.96 -41.00 23.15
C ASP A 513 11.61 -41.73 21.85
N THR A 514 12.10 -42.98 21.76
CA THR A 514 11.94 -43.88 20.61
C THR A 514 10.50 -44.36 20.47
N LEU A 515 9.84 -44.03 19.36
CA LEU A 515 8.47 -44.51 19.07
C LEU A 515 8.48 -45.97 18.60
N ASN A 516 8.54 -46.92 19.53
CA ASN A 516 8.45 -48.36 19.24
C ASN A 516 6.97 -48.79 19.19
N SER A 517 6.28 -48.52 18.08
CA SER A 517 4.88 -48.93 17.91
C SER A 517 4.64 -49.67 16.59
N SER A 518 3.85 -50.75 16.63
CA SER A 518 3.36 -51.48 15.46
C SER A 518 2.03 -50.90 14.94
N ALA A 519 1.78 -49.60 15.15
CA ALA A 519 0.53 -48.95 14.82
C ALA A 519 0.57 -48.33 13.42
N THR A 520 -0.51 -48.48 12.65
CA THR A 520 -0.77 -47.70 11.43
C THR A 520 -1.04 -46.25 11.80
N VAL A 521 -0.20 -45.32 11.33
CA VAL A 521 -0.32 -43.87 11.58
C VAL A 521 -0.61 -43.18 10.24
N ASP A 522 -1.68 -42.41 10.14
CA ASP A 522 -2.08 -41.82 8.85
C ASP A 522 -1.17 -40.66 8.43
N THR A 523 -0.69 -39.87 9.39
CA THR A 523 0.31 -38.83 9.18
C THR A 523 1.17 -38.70 10.42
N ALA A 524 2.49 -38.89 10.27
CA ALA A 524 3.46 -38.66 11.33
C ALA A 524 4.25 -37.39 11.01
N ILE A 525 4.22 -36.44 11.94
CA ILE A 525 5.05 -35.23 11.93
C ILE A 525 5.97 -35.35 13.14
N VAL A 526 7.27 -35.43 12.89
CA VAL A 526 8.29 -35.35 13.94
C VAL A 526 8.66 -33.87 14.05
N GLY A 527 8.36 -33.19 15.16
CA GLY A 527 8.40 -31.73 15.23
C GLY A 527 8.86 -31.08 16.54
N ASP A 528 9.63 -30.01 16.32
CA ASP A 528 9.65 -28.65 16.89
C ASP A 528 10.39 -28.27 18.18
N ASP A 529 10.77 -29.18 19.07
CA ASP A 529 11.68 -28.79 20.15
C ASP A 529 12.50 -29.97 20.71
N ALA A 530 13.82 -29.86 20.57
CA ALA A 530 14.87 -30.84 20.87
C ALA A 530 14.95 -32.07 19.94
N ALA A 531 16.18 -32.51 19.65
CA ALA A 531 16.53 -33.62 18.75
C ALA A 531 15.57 -34.83 18.87
N ALA A 532 14.65 -34.93 17.91
CA ALA A 532 13.69 -36.01 17.83
C ALA A 532 14.22 -37.06 16.85
N SER A 533 14.44 -38.29 17.33
CA SER A 533 14.83 -39.41 16.47
C SER A 533 13.70 -40.43 16.40
N LEU A 534 13.33 -40.83 15.18
CA LEU A 534 12.46 -41.98 14.95
C LEU A 534 13.35 -43.17 14.57
N ALA A 535 13.65 -44.04 15.53
CA ALA A 535 14.37 -45.28 15.26
C ALA A 535 13.38 -46.43 15.03
N VAL A 536 13.40 -47.01 13.83
CA VAL A 536 12.67 -48.25 13.53
C VAL A 536 13.65 -49.42 13.74
N THR A 537 13.54 -50.07 14.90
CA THR A 537 14.40 -51.22 15.22
C THR A 537 13.82 -52.53 14.71
N THR A 538 14.71 -53.49 14.42
CA THR A 538 14.44 -54.75 13.74
C THR A 538 13.19 -55.50 14.24
N GLY A 539 12.23 -55.76 13.34
CA GLY A 539 11.12 -56.70 13.55
C GLY A 539 9.71 -56.09 13.58
N ALA A 540 9.57 -54.78 13.45
CA ALA A 540 8.28 -54.09 13.29
C ALA A 540 8.06 -53.67 11.82
N ASP A 541 6.89 -54.00 11.28
CA ASP A 541 6.40 -53.41 10.03
C ASP A 541 5.59 -52.15 10.38
N ALA A 542 5.94 -51.01 9.81
CA ALA A 542 5.21 -49.76 9.97
C ALA A 542 4.62 -49.32 8.63
N ALA A 543 3.38 -48.84 8.64
CA ALA A 543 2.72 -48.29 7.46
C ALA A 543 2.09 -46.93 7.79
N CYS A 544 2.36 -45.94 6.94
CA CYS A 544 1.76 -44.62 7.01
C CYS A 544 1.37 -44.10 5.62
N THR A 545 0.43 -43.15 5.56
CA THR A 545 0.00 -42.58 4.27
C THR A 545 0.97 -41.49 3.81
N ASN A 546 1.38 -40.60 4.72
CA ASN A 546 2.40 -39.57 4.50
C ASN A 546 3.38 -39.53 5.69
N LEU A 547 4.65 -39.24 5.42
CA LEU A 547 5.69 -39.06 6.44
C LEU A 547 6.53 -37.83 6.11
N THR A 548 6.45 -36.80 6.95
CA THR A 548 7.30 -35.61 6.83
C THR A 548 8.32 -35.61 7.95
N ILE A 549 9.59 -35.51 7.58
CA ILE A 549 10.72 -35.35 8.50
C ILE A 549 11.23 -33.92 8.30
N ALA A 550 10.81 -33.04 9.21
CA ALA A 550 11.23 -31.66 9.23
C ALA A 550 11.71 -31.31 10.64
N ALA A 551 12.84 -30.64 10.73
CA ALA A 551 13.29 -29.96 11.93
C ALA A 551 13.13 -28.45 11.69
N GLN A 552 12.78 -27.67 12.73
CA GLN A 552 12.95 -26.22 12.68
C GLN A 552 14.24 -25.83 13.44
N GLY A 553 14.98 -24.85 12.90
CA GLY A 553 16.19 -24.31 13.50
C GLY A 553 17.41 -25.24 13.42
N THR A 554 18.29 -25.23 14.43
CA THR A 554 19.53 -26.05 14.45
C THR A 554 19.32 -27.49 14.92
N SER A 555 18.07 -27.93 15.09
CA SER A 555 17.77 -29.29 15.53
C SER A 555 17.89 -30.25 14.35
N VAL A 556 18.27 -31.50 14.63
CA VAL A 556 18.36 -32.56 13.61
C VAL A 556 17.20 -33.53 13.83
N ALA A 557 16.40 -33.76 12.79
CA ALA A 557 15.39 -34.80 12.76
C ALA A 557 15.95 -36.03 12.03
N ASP A 558 16.24 -37.09 12.79
CA ASP A 558 16.85 -38.32 12.26
C ASP A 558 15.82 -39.45 12.18
N VAL A 559 15.69 -40.07 11.01
CA VAL A 559 15.04 -41.37 10.86
C VAL A 559 16.09 -42.42 10.60
N SER A 560 16.23 -43.36 11.54
CA SER A 560 17.20 -44.46 11.45
C SER A 560 16.49 -45.81 11.29
N MET A 561 16.87 -46.56 10.25
CA MET A 561 16.36 -47.91 9.98
C MET A 561 17.49 -48.93 9.91
N ASP A 562 17.55 -49.84 10.88
CA ASP A 562 18.52 -50.95 10.91
C ASP A 562 17.90 -52.29 10.47
N GLY A 563 16.62 -52.29 10.08
CA GLY A 563 15.87 -53.46 9.62
C GLY A 563 14.35 -53.22 9.59
N GLY A 564 13.56 -54.25 9.24
CA GLY A 564 12.09 -54.12 9.15
C GLY A 564 11.60 -53.57 7.81
N SER A 565 10.32 -53.21 7.74
CA SER A 565 9.72 -52.57 6.56
C SER A 565 8.88 -51.35 6.94
N VAL A 566 9.13 -50.21 6.28
CA VAL A 566 8.33 -48.98 6.39
C VAL A 566 7.67 -48.74 5.03
N ASN A 567 6.35 -48.53 5.02
CA ASN A 567 5.61 -48.22 3.79
C ASN A 567 4.88 -46.89 3.92
N VAL A 568 5.31 -45.89 3.14
CA VAL A 568 4.73 -44.55 3.00
C VAL A 568 3.91 -44.50 1.72
N ALA A 569 2.58 -44.57 1.83
CA ALA A 569 1.72 -44.80 0.65
C ALA A 569 1.77 -43.68 -0.40
N SER A 570 2.01 -42.42 0.00
CA SER A 570 2.05 -41.26 -0.89
C SER A 570 3.41 -40.57 -0.87
N THR A 571 3.65 -39.58 0.00
CA THR A 571 4.88 -38.76 -0.09
C THR A 571 5.68 -38.81 1.21
N MET A 572 6.99 -38.93 1.05
CA MET A 572 7.99 -38.74 2.10
C MET A 572 8.82 -37.50 1.80
N VAL A 573 8.93 -36.58 2.77
CA VAL A 573 9.76 -35.37 2.65
C VAL A 573 10.84 -35.38 3.73
N VAL A 574 12.09 -35.10 3.34
CA VAL A 574 13.26 -34.97 4.22
C VAL A 574 13.84 -33.56 4.03
N GLY A 575 13.74 -32.69 5.05
CA GLY A 575 14.56 -31.47 5.14
C GLY A 575 13.92 -30.09 4.88
N ASP A 576 12.59 -29.94 4.93
CA ASP A 576 11.88 -28.71 4.51
C ASP A 576 12.40 -27.38 5.14
N GLU A 577 12.68 -27.36 6.45
CA GLU A 577 13.06 -26.12 7.18
C GLU A 577 14.27 -26.27 8.13
N GLY A 578 15.01 -27.39 8.05
CA GLY A 578 16.10 -27.70 8.99
C GLY A 578 16.81 -29.00 8.66
N ASN A 579 17.88 -29.30 9.41
CA ASN A 579 18.69 -30.49 9.16
C ASN A 579 17.87 -31.76 9.39
N ALA A 580 17.73 -32.58 8.35
CA ALA A 580 17.00 -33.84 8.44
C ALA A 580 17.81 -34.96 7.81
N ALA A 581 17.93 -36.09 8.49
CA ALA A 581 18.60 -37.26 7.95
C ALA A 581 17.67 -38.47 7.88
N LEU A 582 17.73 -39.18 6.76
CA LEU A 582 17.21 -40.53 6.60
C LEU A 582 18.41 -41.48 6.49
N ALA A 583 18.71 -42.22 7.56
CA ALA A 583 19.79 -43.19 7.60
C ALA A 583 19.23 -44.62 7.63
N MET A 584 19.48 -45.43 6.60
CA MET A 584 19.09 -46.83 6.53
C MET A 584 20.34 -47.71 6.46
N SER A 585 20.57 -48.59 7.44
CA SER A 585 21.63 -49.62 7.38
C SER A 585 21.09 -51.02 7.02
N GLY A 586 19.76 -51.18 7.04
CA GLY A 586 19.04 -52.39 6.66
C GLY A 586 17.54 -52.18 6.53
N GLY A 587 16.82 -53.21 6.05
CA GLY A 587 15.35 -53.18 5.93
C GLY A 587 14.85 -52.66 4.59
N THR A 588 13.55 -52.39 4.50
CA THR A 588 12.90 -51.89 3.27
C THR A 588 12.05 -50.66 3.55
N LEU A 589 12.33 -49.56 2.88
CA LEU A 589 11.48 -48.37 2.87
C LEU A 589 10.78 -48.30 1.51
N SER A 590 9.44 -48.29 1.50
CA SER A 590 8.65 -48.06 0.30
C SER A 590 7.97 -46.71 0.40
N ALA A 591 8.03 -45.88 -0.64
CA ALA A 591 7.38 -44.57 -0.70
C ALA A 591 6.69 -44.37 -2.06
N GLY A 592 5.56 -43.68 -2.11
CA GLY A 592 4.99 -43.24 -3.40
C GLY A 592 5.90 -42.22 -4.09
N HIS A 593 6.38 -41.22 -3.34
CA HIS A 593 7.37 -40.22 -3.73
C HIS A 593 8.30 -39.97 -2.56
N LEU A 594 9.58 -39.71 -2.83
CA LEU A 594 10.55 -39.29 -1.81
C LEU A 594 11.23 -38.02 -2.29
N ILE A 595 11.15 -36.97 -1.47
CA ILE A 595 11.74 -35.65 -1.76
C ILE A 595 12.69 -35.32 -0.61
N ALA A 596 13.98 -35.31 -0.88
CA ALA A 596 14.95 -34.65 -0.02
C ALA A 596 15.18 -33.26 -0.58
N ALA A 597 14.81 -32.24 0.16
CA ALA A 597 15.02 -30.85 -0.22
C ALA A 597 15.43 -30.10 1.03
N SER A 598 16.35 -29.16 0.92
CA SER A 598 16.72 -28.31 2.03
C SER A 598 16.54 -26.84 1.68
N GLY A 599 16.17 -26.04 2.68
CA GLY A 599 16.26 -24.59 2.62
C GLY A 599 17.72 -24.11 2.63
N GLU A 600 17.94 -22.83 2.33
CA GLU A 600 19.27 -22.21 2.13
C GLU A 600 20.31 -22.44 3.25
N THR A 601 19.87 -22.80 4.46
CA THR A 601 20.75 -23.00 5.64
C THR A 601 20.67 -24.40 6.24
N SER A 602 19.96 -25.33 5.59
CA SER A 602 19.73 -26.69 6.08
C SER A 602 20.33 -27.72 5.14
N GLU A 603 20.69 -28.88 5.69
CA GLU A 603 21.16 -30.04 4.93
C GLU A 603 20.12 -31.15 5.05
N ALA A 604 19.60 -31.61 3.91
CA ALA A 604 18.81 -32.83 3.84
C ALA A 604 19.74 -33.98 3.46
N TYR A 605 19.83 -35.01 4.30
CA TYR A 605 20.78 -36.10 4.13
C TYR A 605 20.07 -37.45 4.01
N ILE A 606 20.34 -38.22 2.96
CA ILE A 606 19.90 -39.61 2.83
C ILE A 606 21.14 -40.51 2.84
N GLU A 607 21.28 -41.37 3.83
CA GLU A 607 22.32 -42.40 3.88
C GLU A 607 21.71 -43.78 3.77
N LEU A 608 22.07 -44.52 2.73
CA LEU A 608 21.69 -45.91 2.54
C LEU A 608 22.94 -46.78 2.60
N SER A 609 23.01 -47.68 3.57
CA SER A 609 24.15 -48.56 3.83
C SER A 609 23.72 -50.02 4.04
N GLY A 610 24.70 -50.92 3.98
CA GLY A 610 24.51 -52.33 4.33
C GLY A 610 23.53 -53.09 3.43
N SER A 611 22.32 -53.36 3.94
CA SER A 611 21.27 -54.12 3.25
C SER A 611 19.97 -53.34 3.07
N ALA A 612 20.06 -52.01 3.10
CA ALA A 612 18.92 -51.12 2.91
C ALA A 612 18.31 -51.26 1.50
N ASN A 613 16.98 -51.33 1.43
CA ASN A 613 16.24 -51.35 0.18
C ASN A 613 15.24 -50.19 0.16
N LEU A 614 15.49 -49.19 -0.69
CA LEU A 614 14.62 -48.04 -0.89
C LEU A 614 13.80 -48.24 -2.18
N ASN A 615 12.48 -48.34 -2.08
CA ASN A 615 11.56 -48.49 -3.21
C ASN A 615 10.67 -47.24 -3.33
N VAL A 616 10.82 -46.44 -4.39
CA VAL A 616 10.03 -45.24 -4.65
C VAL A 616 9.18 -45.42 -5.91
N ASP A 617 7.88 -45.64 -5.77
CA ASP A 617 6.99 -45.95 -6.92
C ASP A 617 6.88 -44.78 -7.93
N GLY A 618 7.19 -43.57 -7.50
CA GLY A 618 7.11 -42.32 -8.24
C GLY A 618 8.47 -41.63 -8.38
N LEU A 619 8.57 -40.42 -7.85
CA LEU A 619 9.75 -39.56 -7.99
C LEU A 619 10.63 -39.67 -6.74
N LEU A 620 11.92 -39.96 -6.95
CA LEU A 620 13.00 -39.69 -6.01
C LEU A 620 13.64 -38.35 -6.42
N ALA A 621 13.41 -37.29 -5.63
CA ALA A 621 13.94 -35.96 -5.88
C ALA A 621 14.99 -35.59 -4.82
N ILE A 622 16.17 -35.17 -5.25
CA ILE A 622 17.25 -34.61 -4.43
C ILE A 622 17.38 -33.13 -4.82
N GLY A 623 16.89 -32.24 -3.97
CA GLY A 623 16.89 -30.78 -4.17
C GLY A 623 18.27 -30.16 -3.97
N GLU A 624 18.37 -28.85 -4.20
CA GLU A 624 19.60 -28.09 -3.98
C GLU A 624 20.07 -28.26 -2.52
N ASN A 625 21.38 -28.39 -2.28
CA ASN A 625 21.99 -28.60 -0.96
C ASN A 625 21.51 -29.87 -0.21
N ALA A 626 20.87 -30.81 -0.92
CA ALA A 626 20.59 -32.14 -0.39
C ALA A 626 21.66 -33.15 -0.82
N ASP A 627 22.00 -34.02 0.12
CA ASP A 627 23.04 -35.03 0.00
C ASP A 627 22.43 -36.43 0.04
N MET A 628 22.83 -37.30 -0.89
CA MET A 628 22.47 -38.71 -0.88
C MET A 628 23.73 -39.57 -0.95
N MET A 629 23.96 -40.39 0.08
CA MET A 629 25.03 -41.38 0.12
C MET A 629 24.47 -42.79 -0.02
N VAL A 630 24.97 -43.54 -1.00
CA VAL A 630 24.64 -44.96 -1.19
C VAL A 630 25.90 -45.79 -1.02
N SER A 631 25.92 -46.66 0.00
CA SER A 631 27.03 -47.54 0.34
C SER A 631 26.56 -48.99 0.54
N GLY A 632 27.47 -49.95 0.34
CA GLY A 632 27.21 -51.37 0.62
C GLY A 632 26.86 -52.22 -0.61
N THR A 633 27.14 -53.52 -0.50
CA THR A 633 27.06 -54.48 -1.61
C THR A 633 25.65 -54.99 -1.91
N THR A 634 24.71 -54.77 -0.99
CA THR A 634 23.32 -55.23 -1.11
C THR A 634 22.31 -54.09 -1.05
N THR A 635 22.77 -52.85 -0.97
CA THR A 635 21.91 -51.68 -1.00
C THR A 635 21.27 -51.56 -2.37
N ALA A 636 19.95 -51.37 -2.39
CA ALA A 636 19.19 -51.23 -3.62
C ALA A 636 18.30 -49.99 -3.51
N VAL A 637 18.35 -49.14 -4.54
CA VAL A 637 17.41 -48.03 -4.70
C VAL A 637 16.63 -48.30 -5.96
N ASN A 638 15.36 -48.64 -5.84
CA ASN A 638 14.44 -48.79 -6.96
C ASN A 638 13.55 -47.56 -7.00
N ALA A 639 13.58 -46.76 -8.06
CA ALA A 639 12.64 -45.66 -8.22
C ALA A 639 12.00 -45.66 -9.61
N LYS A 640 10.88 -44.96 -9.80
CA LYS A 640 10.36 -44.75 -11.16
C LYS A 640 11.14 -43.64 -11.87
N ASN A 641 11.27 -42.47 -11.28
CA ASN A 641 12.14 -41.41 -11.80
C ASN A 641 13.11 -40.92 -10.73
N LEU A 642 14.28 -40.46 -11.16
CA LEU A 642 15.26 -39.77 -10.33
C LEU A 642 15.50 -38.36 -10.87
N THR A 643 15.47 -37.37 -9.99
CA THR A 643 15.88 -36.00 -10.30
C THR A 643 16.80 -35.48 -9.20
N ALA A 644 17.99 -35.01 -9.57
CA ALA A 644 18.94 -34.35 -8.68
C ALA A 644 19.19 -32.94 -9.21
N ALA A 645 18.85 -31.91 -8.44
CA ALA A 645 18.96 -30.51 -8.84
C ALA A 645 20.42 -30.01 -8.81
N GLU A 646 20.70 -28.87 -9.45
CA GLU A 646 21.99 -28.18 -9.32
C GLU A 646 22.33 -27.94 -7.84
N GLY A 647 23.59 -28.13 -7.45
CA GLY A 647 24.02 -27.99 -6.05
C GLY A 647 23.65 -29.14 -5.11
N SER A 648 22.96 -30.19 -5.57
CA SER A 648 22.86 -31.46 -4.81
C SER A 648 24.15 -32.30 -4.91
N ASN A 649 24.42 -33.18 -3.94
CA ASN A 649 25.55 -34.11 -3.98
C ASN A 649 25.10 -35.56 -3.81
N MET A 650 25.38 -36.41 -4.80
CA MET A 650 25.15 -37.85 -4.71
C MET A 650 26.48 -38.60 -4.57
N THR A 651 26.72 -39.14 -3.38
CA THR A 651 27.92 -39.94 -3.08
C THR A 651 27.65 -41.43 -3.25
N PHE A 652 28.50 -42.08 -4.03
CA PHE A 652 28.39 -43.49 -4.38
C PHE A 652 29.60 -44.25 -3.84
N GLN A 653 29.41 -44.99 -2.77
CA GLN A 653 30.51 -45.74 -2.15
C GLN A 653 30.69 -47.11 -2.83
N LEU A 654 31.74 -47.19 -3.65
CA LEU A 654 32.15 -48.33 -4.45
C LEU A 654 33.01 -49.31 -3.64
N ASP A 655 32.66 -50.59 -3.68
CA ASP A 655 33.46 -51.66 -3.12
C ASP A 655 34.29 -52.41 -4.19
N SER A 656 35.45 -52.91 -3.79
CA SER A 656 36.57 -53.25 -4.68
C SER A 656 36.40 -54.48 -5.58
N ALA A 657 35.23 -55.12 -5.61
CA ALA A 657 35.04 -56.34 -6.41
C ALA A 657 33.83 -56.31 -7.37
N LEU A 658 32.78 -55.51 -7.12
CA LEU A 658 31.53 -55.60 -7.87
C LEU A 658 30.82 -54.25 -8.12
N GLY A 659 31.40 -53.11 -7.72
CA GLY A 659 30.68 -51.83 -7.72
C GLY A 659 29.64 -51.76 -6.59
N ILE A 660 28.63 -50.91 -6.73
CA ILE A 660 27.62 -50.65 -5.68
C ILE A 660 26.51 -51.72 -5.71
N GLY A 661 26.83 -53.01 -5.60
CA GLY A 661 25.78 -54.04 -5.69
C GLY A 661 24.93 -53.93 -6.96
N ASN A 662 23.64 -53.58 -6.83
CA ASN A 662 22.72 -53.32 -7.96
C ASN A 662 22.62 -51.84 -8.38
N GLY A 663 23.30 -50.92 -7.69
CA GLY A 663 23.24 -49.47 -7.90
C GLY A 663 21.86 -48.89 -7.64
N ILE A 664 21.59 -47.74 -8.27
CA ILE A 664 20.23 -47.20 -8.41
C ILE A 664 19.60 -47.79 -9.66
N VAL A 665 18.44 -48.43 -9.54
CA VAL A 665 17.68 -49.01 -10.66
C VAL A 665 16.39 -48.22 -10.84
N LEU A 666 16.15 -47.73 -12.05
CA LEU A 666 15.03 -46.87 -12.39
C LEU A 666 14.15 -47.53 -13.46
N SER A 667 12.83 -47.50 -13.27
CA SER A 667 11.86 -47.95 -14.29
C SER A 667 11.42 -46.82 -15.25
N GLY A 668 11.96 -45.62 -15.08
CA GLY A 668 11.71 -44.43 -15.87
C GLY A 668 13.01 -43.65 -16.11
N ASN A 669 12.95 -42.32 -16.06
CA ASN A 669 14.08 -41.46 -16.45
C ASN A 669 14.94 -41.03 -15.24
N ALA A 670 16.19 -40.68 -15.51
CA ALA A 670 17.08 -39.98 -14.59
C ALA A 670 17.47 -38.60 -15.16
N VAL A 671 17.40 -37.55 -14.33
CA VAL A 671 17.91 -36.21 -14.64
C VAL A 671 18.85 -35.80 -13.50
N LEU A 672 20.13 -35.60 -13.80
CA LEU A 672 21.19 -35.41 -12.81
C LEU A 672 21.91 -34.09 -13.11
N GLU A 673 21.48 -33.01 -12.46
CA GLU A 673 22.06 -31.66 -12.59
C GLU A 673 23.03 -31.32 -11.44
N GLY A 674 23.04 -32.12 -10.37
CA GLY A 674 23.97 -32.00 -9.24
C GLY A 674 25.29 -32.78 -9.39
N THR A 675 26.12 -32.69 -8.36
CA THR A 675 27.42 -33.36 -8.28
C THR A 675 27.27 -34.84 -8.00
N ILE A 676 28.03 -35.68 -8.69
CA ILE A 676 28.07 -37.14 -8.49
C ILE A 676 29.48 -37.53 -8.07
N THR A 677 29.63 -37.95 -6.82
CA THR A 677 30.93 -38.25 -6.20
C THR A 677 31.06 -39.75 -5.96
N PRO A 678 31.72 -40.52 -6.83
CA PRO A 678 32.06 -41.89 -6.50
C PRO A 678 33.21 -41.92 -5.47
N GLU A 679 33.01 -42.59 -4.34
CA GLU A 679 33.99 -42.77 -3.27
C GLU A 679 34.33 -44.26 -3.13
N PHE A 680 35.58 -44.64 -2.88
CA PHE A 680 35.94 -46.05 -2.68
C PHE A 680 36.02 -46.40 -1.20
N ILE A 681 35.34 -47.48 -0.80
CA ILE A 681 35.54 -48.07 0.53
C ILE A 681 36.74 -49.02 0.45
N GLY A 682 37.93 -48.55 0.87
CA GLY A 682 39.13 -49.37 1.04
C GLY A 682 40.31 -48.97 0.15
N GLU A 683 41.19 -49.93 -0.17
CA GLU A 683 42.30 -49.67 -1.11
C GLU A 683 41.73 -49.38 -2.51
N ARG A 684 42.28 -48.36 -3.19
CA ARG A 684 41.89 -47.94 -4.55
C ARG A 684 41.80 -49.18 -5.46
N PRO A 685 40.68 -49.40 -6.17
CA PRO A 685 40.54 -50.61 -6.96
C PRO A 685 41.39 -50.56 -8.23
N ALA A 686 41.43 -51.71 -8.90
CA ALA A 686 41.93 -51.80 -10.26
C ALA A 686 41.09 -50.93 -11.20
N ASP A 687 41.76 -50.34 -12.18
CA ASP A 687 41.13 -49.68 -13.32
C ASP A 687 40.00 -50.54 -13.89
N GLY A 688 38.85 -49.93 -14.20
CA GLY A 688 37.64 -50.64 -14.58
C GLY A 688 36.42 -49.75 -14.76
N VAL A 689 35.36 -50.38 -15.27
CA VAL A 689 34.06 -49.74 -15.53
C VAL A 689 33.08 -50.15 -14.43
N TYR A 690 32.41 -49.17 -13.84
CA TYR A 690 31.47 -49.36 -12.75
C TYR A 690 30.14 -48.71 -13.11
N THR A 691 29.04 -49.44 -12.97
CA THR A 691 27.69 -48.92 -13.20
C THR A 691 27.17 -48.27 -11.92
N LEU A 692 26.81 -46.98 -11.97
CA LEU A 692 26.24 -46.24 -10.83
C LEU A 692 24.70 -46.28 -10.85
N ILE A 693 24.13 -46.01 -12.02
CA ILE A 693 22.68 -45.88 -12.23
C ILE A 693 22.29 -46.70 -13.46
N ARG A 694 21.20 -47.44 -13.36
CA ARG A 694 20.56 -48.16 -14.45
C ARG A 694 19.12 -47.67 -14.60
N ALA A 695 18.68 -47.29 -15.80
CA ALA A 695 17.34 -46.75 -16.04
C ALA A 695 16.70 -47.36 -17.29
N GLU A 696 15.44 -47.81 -17.23
CA GLU A 696 14.69 -48.24 -18.42
C GLU A 696 14.44 -47.05 -19.38
N GLY A 697 14.34 -45.84 -18.83
CA GLY A 697 14.24 -44.58 -19.57
C GLY A 697 15.60 -43.92 -19.84
N SER A 698 15.58 -42.66 -20.27
CA SER A 698 16.80 -41.90 -20.57
C SER A 698 17.50 -41.42 -19.30
N ILE A 699 18.83 -41.37 -19.33
CA ILE A 699 19.67 -40.72 -18.31
C ILE A 699 20.21 -39.42 -18.91
N TYR A 700 19.88 -38.30 -18.28
CA TYR A 700 20.43 -36.98 -18.60
C TYR A 700 21.39 -36.58 -17.48
N VAL A 701 22.63 -36.26 -17.84
CA VAL A 701 23.65 -35.72 -16.94
C VAL A 701 23.89 -34.27 -17.37
N GLY A 702 23.79 -33.33 -16.44
CA GLY A 702 24.02 -31.91 -16.67
C GLY A 702 25.49 -31.59 -16.96
N ASP A 703 25.78 -30.31 -17.23
CA ASP A 703 27.10 -29.86 -17.69
C ASP A 703 28.20 -29.97 -16.61
N SER A 704 27.85 -30.12 -15.33
CA SER A 704 28.78 -30.23 -14.22
C SER A 704 28.66 -31.57 -13.49
N MET A 705 29.53 -32.52 -13.82
CA MET A 705 29.86 -33.64 -12.93
C MET A 705 31.26 -33.38 -12.39
N ASP A 706 31.35 -33.01 -11.12
CA ASP A 706 32.64 -32.87 -10.43
C ASP A 706 32.99 -34.20 -9.75
N ILE A 707 34.14 -34.77 -10.12
CA ILE A 707 34.65 -36.01 -9.53
C ILE A 707 36.00 -35.68 -8.92
N ASP A 708 36.00 -35.51 -7.61
CA ASP A 708 37.18 -35.08 -6.87
C ASP A 708 38.36 -36.06 -7.03
N ASN A 709 39.50 -35.52 -7.49
CA ASN A 709 40.85 -36.10 -7.36
C ASN A 709 41.12 -37.47 -8.01
N VAL A 710 40.31 -37.92 -8.98
CA VAL A 710 40.58 -39.16 -9.73
C VAL A 710 40.30 -38.98 -11.22
N PHE A 711 41.15 -39.55 -12.08
CA PHE A 711 40.88 -39.65 -13.51
C PHE A 711 39.67 -40.57 -13.74
N VAL A 712 38.51 -39.95 -13.94
CA VAL A 712 37.25 -40.65 -14.18
C VAL A 712 36.62 -40.08 -15.44
N SER A 713 36.22 -40.96 -16.35
CA SER A 713 35.28 -40.61 -17.41
C SER A 713 33.93 -41.22 -17.08
N TYR A 714 32.86 -40.57 -17.51
CA TYR A 714 31.52 -41.13 -17.45
C TYR A 714 30.92 -41.24 -18.85
N GLU A 715 30.09 -42.24 -19.06
CA GLU A 715 29.28 -42.39 -20.26
C GLU A 715 27.93 -43.01 -19.93
N VAL A 716 26.90 -42.60 -20.69
CA VAL A 716 25.60 -43.26 -20.68
C VAL A 716 25.57 -44.26 -21.82
N VAL A 717 25.53 -45.55 -21.50
CA VAL A 717 25.55 -46.64 -22.49
C VAL A 717 24.24 -47.42 -22.47
N GLU A 718 23.82 -47.92 -23.64
CA GLU A 718 22.66 -48.80 -23.76
C GLU A 718 23.08 -50.25 -23.44
N ALA A 719 22.52 -50.82 -22.38
CA ALA A 719 22.83 -52.15 -21.86
C ALA A 719 21.57 -53.03 -21.75
N GLY A 720 21.12 -53.56 -22.89
CA GLY A 720 19.90 -54.38 -22.95
C GLY A 720 18.64 -53.52 -22.92
N ASP A 721 17.75 -53.75 -21.95
CA ASP A 721 16.51 -52.97 -21.77
C ASP A 721 16.72 -51.69 -20.93
N TYR A 722 17.98 -51.35 -20.63
CA TYR A 722 18.33 -50.22 -19.76
C TYR A 722 19.41 -49.33 -20.40
N ASN A 723 19.42 -48.07 -20.02
CA ASN A 723 20.56 -47.17 -20.10
C ASN A 723 21.34 -47.25 -18.77
N GLU A 724 22.65 -47.31 -18.84
CA GLU A 724 23.55 -47.36 -17.69
C GLU A 724 24.46 -46.14 -17.67
N LEU A 725 24.48 -45.41 -16.55
CA LEU A 725 25.53 -44.44 -16.27
C LEU A 725 26.73 -45.21 -15.73
N GLN A 726 27.74 -45.34 -16.58
CA GLN A 726 28.99 -46.03 -16.27
C GLN A 726 30.08 -45.00 -15.99
N VAL A 727 30.82 -45.21 -14.92
CA VAL A 727 32.06 -44.48 -14.61
C VAL A 727 33.25 -45.39 -14.82
N THR A 728 34.22 -44.93 -15.59
CA THR A 728 35.47 -45.64 -15.85
C THR A 728 36.58 -45.00 -15.05
N PHE A 729 37.13 -45.78 -14.13
CA PHE A 729 38.35 -45.41 -13.43
C PHE A 729 39.53 -45.94 -14.21
N PHE A 730 40.48 -45.08 -14.49
CA PHE A 730 41.76 -45.49 -15.08
C PHE A 730 42.91 -44.79 -14.37
N THR A 731 44.06 -45.44 -14.37
CA THR A 731 45.30 -44.87 -13.89
C THR A 731 46.15 -44.63 -15.13
N PRO A 732 46.33 -43.37 -15.57
CA PRO A 732 47.14 -43.10 -16.74
C PRO A 732 48.57 -43.59 -16.48
N GLU A 733 49.06 -44.49 -17.35
CA GLU A 733 50.42 -45.04 -17.25
C GLU A 733 51.44 -44.07 -17.89
N SER A 734 50.96 -43.17 -18.75
CA SER A 734 51.77 -42.20 -19.48
C SER A 734 51.07 -40.84 -19.62
N CYS A 735 51.84 -39.81 -19.96
CA CYS A 735 51.31 -38.49 -20.29
C CYS A 735 50.34 -38.53 -21.48
N GLU A 736 50.62 -39.38 -22.47
CA GLU A 736 49.76 -39.59 -23.63
C GLU A 736 48.36 -40.10 -23.21
N ASP A 737 48.29 -40.90 -22.14
CA ASP A 737 47.01 -41.38 -21.58
C ASP A 737 46.22 -40.25 -20.88
N VAL A 738 46.90 -39.33 -20.19
CA VAL A 738 46.29 -38.14 -19.56
C VAL A 738 45.69 -37.22 -20.64
N ILE A 739 46.43 -37.01 -21.73
CA ILE A 739 45.99 -36.16 -22.84
C ILE A 739 44.85 -36.82 -23.61
N ALA A 740 44.96 -38.12 -23.91
CA ALA A 740 43.94 -38.87 -24.65
C ALA A 740 42.58 -38.92 -23.94
N THR A 741 42.57 -38.72 -22.61
CA THR A 741 41.38 -38.76 -21.78
C THR A 741 40.77 -37.38 -21.52
N GLY A 742 41.33 -36.33 -22.15
CA GLY A 742 40.81 -34.97 -22.06
C GLY A 742 41.27 -34.18 -20.83
N PHE A 743 42.13 -34.76 -19.99
CA PHE A 743 42.69 -34.12 -18.79
C PHE A 743 44.01 -33.39 -19.07
N ALA A 744 44.26 -33.00 -20.31
CA ALA A 744 45.43 -32.19 -20.65
C ALA A 744 45.40 -30.87 -19.85
N LEU A 745 46.54 -30.46 -19.31
CA LEU A 745 46.62 -29.19 -18.59
C LEU A 745 46.46 -28.07 -19.62
N VAL A 746 45.52 -27.15 -19.41
CA VAL A 746 45.24 -26.03 -20.34
C VAL A 746 46.50 -25.20 -20.68
N GLY A 747 47.48 -25.20 -19.77
CA GLY A 747 48.77 -24.51 -19.94
C GLY A 747 49.91 -25.35 -20.52
N ASP A 748 49.72 -26.64 -20.76
CA ASP A 748 50.72 -27.57 -21.32
C ASP A 748 50.58 -27.57 -22.85
N LEU A 749 51.32 -26.65 -23.47
CA LEU A 749 51.23 -26.39 -24.91
C LEU A 749 52.14 -27.30 -25.74
N ASN A 750 53.08 -27.99 -25.11
CA ASN A 750 53.95 -28.97 -25.76
C ASN A 750 53.56 -30.43 -25.48
N GLU A 751 52.47 -30.65 -24.73
CA GLU A 751 51.87 -31.97 -24.44
C GLU A 751 52.86 -32.88 -23.68
N ASP A 752 53.61 -32.33 -22.71
CA ASP A 752 54.58 -33.06 -21.88
C ASP A 752 54.13 -33.33 -20.42
N CYS A 753 52.90 -32.93 -20.09
CA CYS A 753 52.24 -33.01 -18.80
C CYS A 753 52.86 -32.15 -17.69
N GLU A 754 53.70 -31.18 -18.03
CA GLU A 754 54.20 -30.17 -17.10
C GLU A 754 53.87 -28.78 -17.62
N VAL A 755 53.21 -27.93 -16.83
CA VAL A 755 53.11 -26.50 -17.16
C VAL A 755 54.38 -25.81 -16.67
N ASN A 756 55.33 -25.60 -17.58
CA ASN A 756 56.65 -25.06 -17.26
C ASN A 756 57.10 -23.97 -18.28
N LEU A 757 58.38 -23.59 -18.23
CA LEU A 757 58.89 -22.53 -19.11
C LEU A 757 58.98 -22.94 -20.60
N GLN A 758 58.91 -24.23 -20.90
CA GLN A 758 58.84 -24.74 -22.28
C GLN A 758 57.50 -24.38 -22.91
N ASP A 759 56.40 -24.46 -22.16
CA ASP A 759 55.07 -24.02 -22.61
C ASP A 759 55.03 -22.52 -22.85
N VAL A 760 55.63 -21.74 -21.94
CA VAL A 760 55.77 -20.29 -22.12
C VAL A 760 56.59 -20.00 -23.38
N ALA A 761 57.60 -20.80 -23.70
CA ALA A 761 58.38 -20.65 -24.92
C ALA A 761 57.54 -21.00 -26.17
N VAL A 762 56.71 -22.04 -26.13
CA VAL A 762 55.76 -22.38 -27.21
C VAL A 762 54.73 -21.27 -27.39
N MET A 763 54.10 -20.81 -26.31
CA MET A 763 53.16 -19.69 -26.27
C MET A 763 53.78 -18.42 -26.85
N SER A 764 54.96 -18.03 -26.37
CA SER A 764 55.66 -16.81 -26.81
C SER A 764 56.03 -16.90 -28.29
N THR A 765 56.45 -18.07 -28.75
CA THR A 765 56.79 -18.28 -30.16
C THR A 765 55.54 -18.15 -31.04
N LYS A 766 54.44 -18.80 -30.68
CA LYS A 766 53.15 -18.70 -31.38
C LYS A 766 52.59 -17.28 -31.34
N TRP A 767 52.65 -16.60 -30.18
CA TRP A 767 52.22 -15.21 -30.02
C TRP A 767 53.02 -14.24 -30.88
N LEU A 768 54.36 -14.36 -30.93
CA LEU A 768 55.19 -13.51 -31.79
C LEU A 768 54.96 -13.75 -33.28
N LEU A 769 54.54 -14.96 -33.67
CA LEU A 769 54.18 -15.28 -35.06
C LEU A 769 52.78 -14.81 -35.45
N CYS A 770 51.86 -14.74 -34.48
CA CYS A 770 50.43 -14.54 -34.68
C CYS A 770 49.86 -13.41 -33.81
N ASN A 771 50.61 -12.32 -33.65
CA ASN A 771 50.15 -11.12 -32.92
C ASN A 771 49.20 -10.23 -33.74
N ASP A 772 49.01 -10.54 -35.03
CA ASP A 772 48.06 -9.91 -35.92
C ASP A 772 47.01 -10.96 -36.34
N PRO A 773 45.77 -10.91 -35.83
CA PRO A 773 44.74 -11.90 -36.13
C PRO A 773 44.23 -11.72 -37.57
N ASP A 774 45.01 -12.19 -38.54
CA ASP A 774 44.58 -12.37 -39.93
C ASP A 774 43.90 -13.74 -40.07
N PRO A 775 42.57 -13.80 -40.26
CA PRO A 775 41.83 -15.06 -40.37
C PRO A 775 42.21 -15.89 -41.61
N ASN A 776 43.06 -15.37 -42.50
CA ASN A 776 43.57 -16.08 -43.67
C ASN A 776 44.95 -16.73 -43.46
N ARG A 777 45.51 -16.66 -42.23
CA ARG A 777 46.76 -17.32 -41.87
C ARG A 777 46.47 -18.63 -41.12
N PRO A 778 46.48 -19.80 -41.79
CA PRO A 778 46.20 -21.08 -41.15
C PRO A 778 47.23 -21.46 -40.07
N GLU A 779 48.41 -20.84 -40.10
CA GLU A 779 49.44 -20.92 -39.06
C GLU A 779 49.09 -20.18 -37.76
N CYS A 780 48.00 -19.41 -37.75
CA CYS A 780 47.49 -18.63 -36.61
C CYS A 780 46.13 -19.11 -36.09
N ASP A 781 45.76 -20.36 -36.37
CA ASP A 781 44.57 -21.00 -35.79
C ASP A 781 44.87 -21.41 -34.34
N TRP A 782 44.54 -20.54 -33.39
CA TRP A 782 44.57 -20.84 -31.95
C TRP A 782 43.37 -21.72 -31.60
N GLN A 783 43.36 -22.99 -32.04
CA GLN A 783 42.47 -23.97 -31.43
C GLN A 783 43.05 -24.34 -30.07
N ILE A 784 42.81 -23.48 -29.08
CA ILE A 784 42.92 -23.87 -27.68
C ILE A 784 41.78 -24.89 -27.50
N LYS A 785 42.15 -26.17 -27.42
CA LYS A 785 41.20 -27.27 -27.18
C LYS A 785 40.77 -27.30 -25.74
#